data_AF-A0A6A5ASZ7-F1
#
_entry.id   AF-A0A6A5ASZ7-F1
#
_cell.length_a   1.000
_cell.length_b   1.000
_cell.length_c   1.000
_cell.angle_alpha   90.00
_cell.angle_beta   90.00
_cell.angle_gamma   90.00
#
_symmetry.space_group_name_H-M   'P 1'
#
loop_
_entity.id
_entity.type
_entity.pdbx_description
1 polymer ?
#
loop_
_entity_poly.entity_id
_entity_poly.type
_entity_poly.pdbx_seq_one_letter_code
_entity_poly.pdbx_strand_id
1 'polypeptide(L)'
;DIDVSGFNGRKLFFGEGPVVISPTALPALLHTSAAGITEDDVLHTDTLPLFQGTLSSEESEYLLGYLTVPYTRIPLVLNFFASRDRVMYLFNPSLQALLRAVLFEGSDWVYRDAAAASDDVITHVPLRKSTLALQEDALEQAMDARVRHQKAGDHLGTMNGLLLNELTHSPDATLGPVLVMLRAITELGNASVHSSDASFLLFMIHLGVDVMRYVSYAAVEGAPEGVRPTLRRLRADLAGQIQGFGLATLEKWRVEAEDANDLRTACVVHSYIAYIHVTLHEDEYSVENVAQLMGSVGYVRNWHCFGMRVMIDDEDGMLSSEERLLRWLQAHGIDTKNVSLSSLEKYLTERPLFLKVGMDIVQAPNILKKSSDAAAKSPPGSVLENEIFELLQAKRRSLVTFLGNLPAHDVNNVLNTMLHIALRTRASAPPLHTWEVEAAGRYVCVQAEMKIDFQSGEILWRNDELKPVPDSMVQYSDYRHQFGQEALHCGLIARQSHRLWVHIIGTPFELMEWDEPTDDDQGVGTPQKYIRQQLSTVAAPDVKMYWECPACTCANFNGDQPHARCQVCQSPKEPPPPPPPQQAASDASPAAKGFVVHDVVYNRVVDPYAKEDHPEASEVWAVDLVRKLLKALFPEDHPTKKLPCMFFLPETVLSSDATTVKLVGWHENNPPNAEFQSTFKEIVV
;
A
#
# COMPACT_ATOMS: atom_id res chain seq x y z
N ASP A 1 -27.30 -19.75 11.40
CA ASP A 1 -26.22 -20.43 10.66
C ASP A 1 -26.74 -21.40 9.62
N ILE A 2 -26.27 -21.27 8.39
CA ILE A 2 -26.60 -22.13 7.25
C ILE A 2 -25.30 -22.86 6.84
N ASP A 3 -25.30 -24.20 6.98
CA ASP A 3 -24.23 -25.04 6.45
C ASP A 3 -24.54 -25.33 4.97
N VAL A 4 -23.81 -24.70 4.04
CA VAL A 4 -23.97 -24.93 2.60
C VAL A 4 -22.84 -25.83 2.13
N SER A 5 -23.15 -27.11 1.93
CA SER A 5 -22.23 -28.07 1.33
C SER A 5 -22.33 -28.05 -0.19
N GLY A 6 -21.24 -27.68 -0.87
CA GLY A 6 -21.10 -27.78 -2.33
C GLY A 6 -20.72 -29.19 -2.80
N PHE A 7 -20.87 -29.46 -4.10
CA PHE A 7 -20.37 -30.69 -4.72
C PHE A 7 -18.84 -30.79 -4.51
N ASN A 8 -18.38 -31.96 -4.07
CA ASN A 8 -17.04 -32.29 -3.54
C ASN A 8 -16.86 -32.15 -2.01
N GLY A 9 -17.94 -31.96 -1.24
CA GLY A 9 -17.86 -32.00 0.23
C GLY A 9 -17.15 -30.79 0.84
N ARG A 10 -16.88 -29.74 0.06
CA ARG A 10 -16.52 -28.43 0.58
C ARG A 10 -17.74 -27.84 1.27
N LYS A 11 -17.64 -27.74 2.60
CA LYS A 11 -18.61 -27.02 3.43
C LYS A 11 -18.24 -25.55 3.43
N LEU A 12 -19.13 -24.72 2.92
CA LEU A 12 -19.11 -23.28 3.12
C LEU A 12 -20.05 -22.98 4.29
N PHE A 13 -19.48 -22.57 5.41
CA PHE A 13 -20.25 -22.08 6.53
C PHE A 13 -20.77 -20.69 6.19
N PHE A 14 -22.08 -20.57 5.96
CA PHE A 14 -22.80 -19.31 5.96
C PHE A 14 -23.50 -19.17 7.32
N GLY A 15 -22.71 -19.14 8.38
CA GLY A 15 -23.10 -18.68 9.72
C GLY A 15 -22.41 -17.37 10.04
N GLU A 16 -22.70 -16.77 11.19
CA GLU A 16 -21.96 -15.62 11.71
C GLU A 16 -20.46 -15.82 11.49
N GLY A 17 -19.89 -15.17 10.46
CA GLY A 17 -18.44 -15.06 10.37
C GLY A 17 -17.93 -14.27 11.58
N PRO A 18 -16.66 -13.86 11.62
CA PRO A 18 -16.23 -12.77 12.49
C PRO A 18 -16.89 -11.40 12.12
N VAL A 19 -18.09 -11.42 11.53
CA VAL A 19 -18.99 -10.29 11.40
C VAL A 19 -19.57 -9.99 12.78
N VAL A 20 -18.74 -9.30 13.56
CA VAL A 20 -19.07 -8.17 14.43
C VAL A 20 -20.22 -8.42 15.43
N ILE A 21 -19.89 -9.02 16.59
CA ILE A 21 -20.65 -8.75 17.81
C ILE A 21 -20.67 -7.23 17.98
N SER A 22 -21.86 -6.62 17.94
CA SER A 22 -22.01 -5.18 18.09
C SER A 22 -21.31 -4.71 19.38
N PRO A 23 -20.53 -3.62 19.35
CA PRO A 23 -20.00 -2.99 20.55
C PRO A 23 -21.09 -2.56 21.55
N THR A 24 -22.35 -2.48 21.13
CA THR A 24 -23.51 -2.19 22.00
C THR A 24 -24.25 -3.43 22.49
N ALA A 25 -23.79 -4.63 22.13
CA ALA A 25 -24.40 -5.88 22.54
C ALA A 25 -24.17 -6.14 24.03
N LEU A 26 -25.17 -5.80 24.85
CA LEU A 26 -25.15 -6.02 26.30
C LEU A 26 -24.79 -7.46 26.71
N PRO A 27 -25.26 -8.54 26.05
CA PRO A 27 -24.87 -9.89 26.41
C PRO A 27 -23.36 -10.13 26.33
N ALA A 28 -22.70 -9.57 25.32
CA ALA A 28 -21.25 -9.69 25.16
C ALA A 28 -20.49 -8.85 26.19
N LEU A 29 -20.97 -7.63 26.47
CA LEU A 29 -20.36 -6.73 27.48
C LEU A 29 -20.47 -7.27 28.90
N LEU A 30 -21.55 -7.99 29.21
CA LEU A 30 -21.79 -8.62 30.51
C LEU A 30 -21.35 -10.09 30.57
N HIS A 31 -20.74 -10.61 29.50
CA HIS A 31 -20.30 -12.00 29.38
C HIS A 31 -21.39 -13.02 29.72
N THR A 32 -22.61 -12.78 29.24
CA THR A 32 -23.79 -13.61 29.50
C THR A 32 -24.35 -14.20 28.21
N SER A 33 -24.95 -15.38 28.34
CA SER A 33 -25.63 -16.08 27.24
C SER A 33 -27.12 -15.73 27.13
N ALA A 34 -27.61 -14.79 27.95
CA ALA A 34 -28.99 -14.36 27.91
C ALA A 34 -29.31 -13.67 26.57
N ALA A 35 -30.44 -14.05 25.97
CA ALA A 35 -30.88 -13.53 24.67
C ALA A 35 -31.36 -12.06 24.74
N GLY A 36 -31.81 -11.62 25.91
CA GLY A 36 -32.27 -10.25 26.17
C GLY A 36 -31.83 -9.77 27.55
N ILE A 37 -31.25 -8.57 27.60
CA ILE A 37 -30.82 -7.88 28.83
C ILE A 37 -31.68 -6.63 29.00
N THR A 38 -32.33 -6.53 30.15
CA THR A 38 -33.14 -5.39 30.59
C THR A 38 -32.33 -4.46 31.51
N GLU A 39 -32.88 -3.28 31.82
CA GLU A 39 -32.26 -2.36 32.78
C GLU A 39 -32.12 -3.00 34.17
N ASP A 40 -33.13 -3.74 34.62
CA ASP A 40 -33.12 -4.42 35.91
C ASP A 40 -31.99 -5.46 36.00
N ASP A 41 -31.72 -6.17 34.90
CA ASP A 41 -30.59 -7.11 34.81
C ASP A 41 -29.24 -6.39 34.96
N VAL A 42 -29.10 -5.19 34.39
CA VAL A 42 -27.88 -4.36 34.53
C VAL A 42 -27.71 -3.93 35.99
N LEU A 43 -28.78 -3.45 36.64
CA LEU A 43 -28.76 -2.98 38.04
C LEU A 43 -28.38 -4.07 39.04
N HIS A 44 -28.77 -5.33 38.77
CA HIS A 44 -28.54 -6.46 39.67
C HIS A 44 -27.31 -7.30 39.29
N THR A 45 -26.53 -6.87 38.31
CA THR A 45 -25.31 -7.58 37.93
C THR A 45 -24.19 -7.33 38.94
N ASP A 46 -23.54 -8.40 39.42
CA ASP A 46 -22.46 -8.33 40.41
C ASP A 46 -21.19 -7.62 39.90
N THR A 47 -20.95 -7.66 38.58
CA THR A 47 -19.74 -7.11 37.96
C THR A 47 -20.05 -6.36 36.66
N LEU A 48 -19.83 -5.05 36.65
CA LEU A 48 -19.99 -4.21 35.47
C LEU A 48 -18.65 -3.96 34.75
N PRO A 49 -18.62 -3.87 33.42
CA PRO A 49 -17.43 -3.53 32.66
C PRO A 49 -17.01 -2.07 32.94
N LEU A 50 -15.82 -1.89 33.50
CA LEU A 50 -15.29 -0.55 33.82
C LEU A 50 -14.42 0.06 32.70
N PHE A 51 -14.37 -0.60 31.53
CA PHE A 51 -13.59 -0.18 30.36
C PHE A 51 -12.15 0.20 30.73
N GLN A 52 -11.37 -0.77 31.21
CA GLN A 52 -9.98 -0.54 31.68
C GLN A 52 -9.87 0.51 32.81
N GLY A 53 -10.92 0.66 33.62
CA GLY A 53 -10.96 1.61 34.73
C GLY A 53 -11.27 3.05 34.29
N THR A 54 -11.63 3.28 33.03
CA THR A 54 -12.06 4.61 32.55
C THR A 54 -13.37 5.05 33.19
N LEU A 55 -14.31 4.11 33.41
CA LEU A 55 -15.59 4.41 34.04
C LEU A 55 -15.62 3.95 35.50
N SER A 56 -16.28 4.73 36.35
CA SER A 56 -16.72 4.24 37.66
C SER A 56 -17.87 3.23 37.53
N SER A 57 -18.15 2.45 38.58
CA SER A 57 -19.25 1.48 38.58
C SER A 57 -20.61 2.16 38.32
N GLU A 58 -20.85 3.32 38.93
CA GLU A 58 -22.07 4.11 38.75
C GLU A 58 -22.21 4.59 37.30
N GLU A 59 -21.11 5.05 36.70
CA GLU A 59 -21.11 5.52 35.30
C GLU A 59 -21.27 4.39 34.29
N SER A 60 -20.72 3.21 34.58
CA SER A 60 -20.94 2.01 33.78
C SER A 60 -22.41 1.58 33.84
N GLU A 61 -23.02 1.60 35.03
CA GLU A 61 -24.44 1.29 35.23
C GLU A 61 -25.34 2.24 34.41
N TYR A 62 -25.13 3.56 34.49
CA TYR A 62 -25.88 4.52 33.68
C TYR A 62 -25.72 4.25 32.18
N LEU A 63 -24.47 4.08 31.70
CA LEU A 63 -24.20 3.91 30.28
C LEU A 63 -24.86 2.64 29.74
N LEU A 64 -24.73 1.52 30.45
CA LEU A 64 -25.34 0.25 30.05
C LEU A 64 -26.86 0.29 30.17
N GLY A 65 -27.41 0.97 31.18
CA GLY A 65 -28.84 1.27 31.30
C GLY A 65 -29.36 2.01 30.07
N TYR A 66 -28.65 3.03 29.59
CA TYR A 66 -29.04 3.76 28.36
C TYR A 66 -29.04 2.88 27.10
N LEU A 67 -28.22 1.82 27.04
CA LEU A 67 -28.24 0.87 25.92
C LEU A 67 -29.46 -0.06 25.93
N THR A 68 -30.17 -0.17 27.04
CA THR A 68 -31.39 -0.99 27.14
C THR A 68 -32.61 -0.33 26.50
N VAL A 69 -32.55 0.96 26.17
CA VAL A 69 -33.65 1.77 25.59
C VAL A 69 -33.37 2.15 24.12
N PRO A 70 -33.73 1.30 23.13
CA PRO A 70 -33.22 1.42 21.76
C PRO A 70 -33.51 2.75 21.06
N TYR A 71 -34.68 3.36 21.29
CA TYR A 71 -35.11 4.58 20.59
C TYR A 71 -34.65 5.88 21.25
N THR A 72 -34.26 5.86 22.52
CA THR A 72 -33.74 7.05 23.22
C THR A 72 -32.25 6.94 23.54
N ARG A 73 -31.60 5.82 23.19
CA ARG A 73 -30.18 5.57 23.48
C ARG A 73 -29.26 6.66 22.95
N ILE A 74 -29.49 7.15 21.72
CA ILE A 74 -28.62 8.14 21.07
C ILE A 74 -28.51 9.42 21.90
N PRO A 75 -29.61 10.16 22.18
CA PRO A 75 -29.51 11.39 22.96
C PRO A 75 -29.03 11.15 24.40
N LEU A 76 -29.35 10.01 25.03
CA LEU A 76 -28.89 9.69 26.38
C LEU A 76 -27.37 9.47 26.44
N VAL A 77 -26.84 8.62 25.54
CA VAL A 77 -25.41 8.32 25.46
C VAL A 77 -24.61 9.55 25.03
N LEU A 78 -25.13 10.33 24.07
CA LEU A 78 -24.48 11.58 23.66
C LEU A 78 -24.41 12.60 24.81
N ASN A 79 -25.50 12.77 25.57
CA ASN A 79 -25.49 13.65 26.74
C ASN A 79 -24.55 13.14 27.85
N PHE A 80 -24.42 11.82 28.01
CA PHE A 80 -23.47 11.24 28.96
C PHE A 80 -22.04 11.68 28.66
N PHE A 81 -21.59 11.56 27.40
CA PHE A 81 -20.24 11.98 27.01
C PHE A 81 -20.07 13.51 26.92
N ALA A 82 -21.12 14.25 26.58
CA ALA A 82 -21.08 15.71 26.55
C ALA A 82 -21.12 16.38 27.94
N SER A 83 -21.37 15.62 29.00
CA SER A 83 -21.45 16.15 30.37
C SER A 83 -20.07 16.27 31.02
N ARG A 84 -19.76 17.46 31.57
CA ARG A 84 -18.48 17.75 32.25
C ARG A 84 -17.29 17.43 31.33
N ASP A 85 -16.28 16.73 31.84
CA ASP A 85 -15.08 16.33 31.09
C ASP A 85 -15.16 14.89 30.56
N ARG A 86 -16.35 14.27 30.57
CA ARG A 86 -16.53 12.85 30.17
C ARG A 86 -16.22 12.58 28.70
N VAL A 87 -16.15 13.62 27.86
CA VAL A 87 -15.66 13.51 26.48
C VAL A 87 -14.25 12.93 26.44
N MET A 88 -13.43 13.15 27.49
CA MET A 88 -12.10 12.55 27.63
C MET A 88 -12.13 11.04 27.89
N TYR A 89 -13.28 10.45 28.24
CA TYR A 89 -13.40 8.98 28.33
C TYR A 89 -13.26 8.32 26.96
N LEU A 90 -13.49 9.07 25.89
CA LEU A 90 -13.31 8.61 24.52
C LEU A 90 -11.83 8.52 24.10
N PHE A 91 -10.87 8.75 25.00
CA PHE A 91 -9.50 8.22 24.81
C PHE A 91 -9.48 6.69 24.81
N ASN A 92 -10.50 6.04 25.41
CA ASN A 92 -10.64 4.59 25.40
C ASN A 92 -11.23 4.09 24.06
N PRO A 93 -10.51 3.28 23.27
CA PRO A 93 -10.99 2.81 21.97
C PRO A 93 -12.27 1.95 22.03
N SER A 94 -12.52 1.26 23.15
CA SER A 94 -13.76 0.47 23.32
C SER A 94 -14.98 1.38 23.47
N LEU A 95 -14.83 2.52 24.15
CA LEU A 95 -15.90 3.53 24.27
C LEU A 95 -16.10 4.27 22.94
N GLN A 96 -15.02 4.52 22.18
CA GLN A 96 -15.13 5.03 20.80
C GLN A 96 -15.97 4.10 19.91
N ALA A 97 -15.67 2.80 19.93
CA ALA A 97 -16.41 1.80 19.16
C ALA A 97 -17.89 1.71 19.60
N LEU A 98 -18.15 1.73 20.92
CA LEU A 98 -19.50 1.77 21.48
C LEU A 98 -20.28 2.99 21.00
N LEU A 99 -19.70 4.19 21.08
CA LEU A 99 -20.36 5.42 20.64
C LEU A 99 -20.67 5.40 19.13
N ARG A 100 -19.75 4.94 18.30
CA ARG A 100 -19.98 4.79 16.85
C ARG A 100 -21.12 3.81 16.58
N ALA A 101 -21.13 2.67 17.26
CA ALA A 101 -22.17 1.67 17.12
C ALA A 101 -23.56 2.20 17.55
N VAL A 102 -23.62 2.96 18.65
CA VAL A 102 -24.86 3.63 19.10
C VAL A 102 -25.45 4.53 18.00
N LEU A 103 -24.60 5.29 17.30
CA LEU A 103 -25.02 6.27 16.29
C LEU A 103 -25.33 5.65 14.93
N PHE A 104 -24.52 4.71 14.44
CA PHE A 104 -24.54 4.31 13.03
C PHE A 104 -25.11 2.92 12.77
N GLU A 105 -25.41 2.11 13.80
CA GLU A 105 -26.09 0.83 13.58
C GLU A 105 -27.57 1.01 13.21
N GLY A 106 -28.03 0.22 12.22
CA GLY A 106 -29.37 0.33 11.64
C GLY A 106 -30.53 0.03 12.59
N SER A 107 -30.29 -0.69 13.69
CA SER A 107 -31.31 -1.19 14.63
C SER A 107 -32.49 -1.91 13.95
N ASP A 108 -33.59 -2.10 14.66
CA ASP A 108 -34.81 -2.73 14.16
C ASP A 108 -35.44 -1.91 13.02
N TRP A 109 -35.58 -2.56 11.87
CA TRP A 109 -36.21 -1.99 10.69
C TRP A 109 -37.72 -2.25 10.68
N VAL A 110 -38.51 -1.21 10.45
CA VAL A 110 -39.97 -1.32 10.30
C VAL A 110 -40.39 -0.63 9.01
N TYR A 111 -40.98 -1.39 8.09
CA TYR A 111 -41.53 -0.86 6.84
C TYR A 111 -42.72 0.08 7.10
N ARG A 112 -42.72 1.23 6.45
CA ARG A 112 -43.86 2.16 6.41
C ARG A 112 -44.09 2.59 4.97
N ASP A 113 -45.29 2.33 4.45
CA ASP A 113 -45.66 2.75 3.11
C ASP A 113 -45.95 4.25 3.10
N ALA A 114 -45.13 5.02 2.38
CA ALA A 114 -45.27 6.47 2.28
C ALA A 114 -46.54 6.90 1.50
N ALA A 115 -47.12 6.02 0.69
CA ALA A 115 -48.32 6.28 -0.10
C ALA A 115 -49.62 5.82 0.59
N ALA A 116 -49.51 4.95 1.59
CA ALA A 116 -50.62 4.63 2.46
C ALA A 116 -50.80 5.77 3.47
N ALA A 117 -51.73 6.68 3.19
CA ALA A 117 -52.31 7.55 4.21
C ALA A 117 -53.17 6.74 5.21
N SER A 118 -52.67 5.58 5.67
CA SER A 118 -53.36 4.79 6.69
C SER A 118 -52.99 5.33 8.06
N ASP A 119 -54.04 5.52 8.85
CA ASP A 119 -54.09 5.66 10.30
C ASP A 119 -53.37 4.52 11.07
N ASP A 120 -52.18 4.07 10.64
CA ASP A 120 -51.37 3.10 11.38
C ASP A 120 -50.76 3.84 12.58
N VAL A 121 -51.60 4.00 13.60
CA VAL A 121 -51.24 4.52 14.90
C VAL A 121 -50.23 3.54 15.50
N ILE A 122 -49.05 4.05 15.84
CA ILE A 122 -48.09 3.31 16.65
C ILE A 122 -48.77 2.96 17.97
N THR A 123 -49.04 1.68 18.19
CA THR A 123 -49.70 1.21 19.42
C THR A 123 -48.72 0.55 20.38
N HIS A 124 -47.55 0.13 19.89
CA HIS A 124 -46.56 -0.62 20.66
C HIS A 124 -45.17 0.00 20.54
N VAL A 125 -44.49 0.14 21.67
CA VAL A 125 -43.06 0.47 21.73
C VAL A 125 -42.30 -0.83 21.98
N PRO A 126 -41.33 -1.22 21.12
CA PRO A 126 -40.49 -2.37 21.40
C PRO A 126 -39.74 -2.16 22.72
N LEU A 127 -40.13 -2.92 23.73
CA LEU A 127 -39.43 -2.98 25.02
C LEU A 127 -38.49 -4.18 24.99
N ARG A 128 -37.27 -4.00 25.52
CA ARG A 128 -36.43 -5.16 25.82
C ARG A 128 -37.11 -5.98 26.91
N LYS A 129 -37.30 -7.26 26.63
CA LYS A 129 -37.92 -8.23 27.54
C LYS A 129 -36.87 -9.19 28.05
N SER A 130 -37.03 -9.62 29.31
CA SER A 130 -36.20 -10.68 29.89
C SER A 130 -36.48 -12.00 29.18
N THR A 131 -35.56 -12.96 29.29
CA THR A 131 -35.71 -14.29 28.68
C THR A 131 -36.99 -14.99 29.17
N LEU A 132 -37.34 -14.81 30.45
CA LEU A 132 -38.56 -15.36 31.03
C LEU A 132 -39.81 -14.70 30.44
N ALA A 133 -39.83 -13.37 30.34
CA ALA A 133 -40.96 -12.65 29.74
C ALA A 133 -41.19 -13.05 28.27
N LEU A 134 -40.11 -13.24 27.50
CA LEU A 134 -40.21 -13.74 26.12
C LEU A 134 -40.78 -15.17 26.06
N GLN A 135 -40.43 -16.03 27.01
CA GLN A 135 -40.98 -17.38 27.09
C GLN A 135 -42.46 -17.36 27.48
N GLU A 136 -42.85 -16.53 28.44
CA GLU A 136 -44.24 -16.34 28.85
C GLU A 136 -45.09 -15.82 27.69
N ASP A 137 -44.65 -14.78 26.97
CA ASP A 137 -45.32 -14.27 25.78
C ASP A 137 -45.51 -15.36 24.72
N ALA A 138 -44.46 -16.16 24.47
CA ALA A 138 -44.52 -17.24 23.48
C ALA A 138 -45.51 -18.33 23.90
N LEU A 139 -45.60 -18.62 25.19
CA LEU A 139 -46.53 -19.61 25.76
C LEU A 139 -47.97 -19.10 25.68
N GLU A 140 -48.22 -17.83 26.03
CA GLU A 140 -49.53 -17.19 25.90
C GLU A 140 -49.99 -17.16 24.43
N GLN A 141 -49.09 -16.82 23.50
CA GLN A 141 -49.37 -16.86 22.06
C GLN A 141 -49.69 -18.27 21.56
N ALA A 142 -49.02 -19.29 22.10
CA ALA A 142 -49.31 -20.69 21.77
C ALA A 142 -50.64 -21.18 22.35
N MET A 143 -51.10 -20.59 23.47
CA MET A 143 -52.30 -21.01 24.19
C MET A 143 -53.59 -20.30 23.74
N ASP A 144 -53.51 -19.06 23.24
CA ASP A 144 -54.70 -18.31 22.79
C ASP A 144 -54.55 -17.77 21.36
N ALA A 145 -55.21 -18.43 20.42
CA ALA A 145 -55.27 -18.03 19.01
C ALA A 145 -56.00 -16.67 18.76
N ARG A 146 -56.62 -16.07 19.79
CA ARG A 146 -57.21 -14.72 19.72
C ARG A 146 -56.18 -13.63 19.99
N VAL A 147 -55.01 -13.96 20.54
CA VAL A 147 -53.87 -13.04 20.62
C VAL A 147 -53.46 -12.74 19.18
N ARG A 148 -53.90 -11.57 18.69
CA ARG A 148 -53.59 -11.16 17.32
C ARG A 148 -52.09 -11.02 17.19
N HIS A 149 -51.51 -11.62 16.15
CA HIS A 149 -50.14 -11.31 15.77
C HIS A 149 -50.02 -9.80 15.57
N GLN A 150 -49.23 -9.16 16.42
CA GLN A 150 -48.86 -7.76 16.24
C GLN A 150 -48.17 -7.65 14.89
N LYS A 151 -48.62 -6.73 14.03
CA LYS A 151 -47.95 -6.50 12.76
C LYS A 151 -46.67 -5.73 13.03
N ALA A 152 -45.66 -5.94 12.20
CA ALA A 152 -44.43 -5.15 12.28
C ALA A 152 -44.72 -3.63 12.23
N GLY A 153 -45.72 -3.20 11.47
CA GLY A 153 -46.15 -1.79 11.38
C GLY A 153 -46.78 -1.20 12.65
N ASP A 154 -47.23 -2.04 13.60
CA ASP A 154 -47.82 -1.58 14.87
C ASP A 154 -46.74 -1.09 15.87
N HIS A 155 -45.47 -1.41 15.59
CA HIS A 155 -44.32 -1.11 16.43
C HIS A 155 -43.68 0.25 16.06
N LEU A 156 -43.17 0.93 17.07
CA LEU A 156 -42.20 2.01 16.86
C LEU A 156 -40.98 1.43 16.12
N GLY A 157 -40.52 2.12 15.08
CA GLY A 157 -39.42 1.66 14.24
C GLY A 157 -39.16 2.62 13.08
N THR A 158 -38.00 2.49 12.45
CA THR A 158 -37.53 3.40 11.39
C THR A 158 -37.03 2.62 10.18
N MET A 159 -37.28 3.14 8.98
CA MET A 159 -36.75 2.59 7.73
C MET A 159 -35.34 3.10 7.41
N ASN A 160 -34.94 4.22 8.02
CA ASN A 160 -33.77 5.01 7.64
C ASN A 160 -32.66 4.95 8.71
N GLY A 161 -32.76 4.05 9.68
CA GLY A 161 -31.85 3.96 10.83
C GLY A 161 -32.17 4.96 11.94
N LEU A 162 -31.61 4.74 13.13
CA LEU A 162 -31.92 5.50 14.34
C LEU A 162 -31.43 6.95 14.28
N LEU A 163 -30.23 7.22 13.76
CA LEU A 163 -29.70 8.59 13.71
C LEU A 163 -30.55 9.50 12.81
N LEU A 164 -30.96 9.04 11.61
CA LEU A 164 -31.83 9.84 10.74
C LEU A 164 -33.22 10.05 11.37
N ASN A 165 -33.72 9.09 12.13
CA ASN A 165 -34.94 9.24 12.92
C ASN A 165 -34.79 10.36 13.96
N GLU A 166 -33.72 10.32 14.75
CA GLU A 166 -33.47 11.35 15.77
C GLU A 166 -33.23 12.74 15.16
N LEU A 167 -32.51 12.84 14.04
CA LEU A 167 -32.34 14.11 13.32
C LEU A 167 -33.67 14.69 12.81
N THR A 168 -34.64 13.82 12.53
CA THR A 168 -35.97 14.22 12.05
C THR A 168 -36.87 14.69 13.19
N HIS A 169 -36.79 14.07 14.36
CA HIS A 169 -37.73 14.32 15.46
C HIS A 169 -37.16 15.19 16.59
N SER A 170 -35.85 15.12 16.84
CA SER A 170 -35.18 15.70 18.02
C SER A 170 -33.77 16.24 17.70
N PRO A 171 -33.57 17.03 16.62
CA PRO A 171 -32.23 17.39 16.13
C PRO A 171 -31.36 18.10 17.17
N ASP A 172 -31.91 19.00 17.98
CA ASP A 172 -31.15 19.71 19.02
C ASP A 172 -30.67 18.79 20.14
N ALA A 173 -31.48 17.79 20.53
CA ALA A 173 -31.12 16.83 21.57
C ALA A 173 -29.99 15.88 21.14
N THR A 174 -29.82 15.70 19.83
CA THR A 174 -28.76 14.87 19.24
C THR A 174 -27.51 15.71 18.91
N LEU A 175 -27.67 16.81 18.17
CA LEU A 175 -26.53 17.59 17.68
C LEU A 175 -25.95 18.56 18.70
N GLY A 176 -26.75 19.02 19.68
CA GLY A 176 -26.26 19.87 20.76
C GLY A 176 -25.11 19.23 21.55
N PRO A 177 -25.28 18.01 22.07
CA PRO A 177 -24.19 17.28 22.74
C PRO A 177 -22.96 17.05 21.87
N VAL A 178 -23.14 16.73 20.57
CA VAL A 178 -22.02 16.55 19.62
C VAL A 178 -21.21 17.85 19.50
N LEU A 179 -21.88 18.99 19.36
CA LEU A 179 -21.23 20.30 19.31
C LEU A 179 -20.48 20.63 20.61
N VAL A 180 -21.05 20.29 21.78
CA VAL A 180 -20.39 20.46 23.08
C VAL A 180 -19.10 19.64 23.14
N MET A 181 -19.14 18.36 22.75
CA MET A 181 -17.95 17.51 22.72
C MET A 181 -16.88 18.03 21.76
N LEU A 182 -17.25 18.44 20.54
CA LEU A 182 -16.31 18.99 19.56
C LEU A 182 -15.70 20.32 19.99
N ARG A 183 -16.43 21.13 20.77
CA ARG A 183 -15.89 22.38 21.33
C ARG A 183 -14.93 22.11 22.47
N ALA A 184 -15.23 21.15 23.34
CA ALA A 184 -14.39 20.80 24.49
C ALA A 184 -12.98 20.36 24.09
N ILE A 185 -12.82 19.66 22.95
CA ILE A 185 -11.51 19.21 22.47
C ILE A 185 -10.69 20.31 21.79
N THR A 186 -11.24 21.50 21.57
CA THR A 186 -10.54 22.59 20.87
C THR A 186 -9.24 22.98 21.57
N GLU A 187 -9.21 22.88 22.90
CA GLU A 187 -8.04 23.20 23.72
C GLU A 187 -6.85 22.27 23.45
N LEU A 188 -7.11 21.05 22.96
CA LEU A 188 -6.10 20.05 22.62
C LEU A 188 -5.45 20.28 21.24
N GLY A 189 -5.89 21.27 20.45
CA GLY A 189 -5.33 21.56 19.10
C GLY A 189 -3.85 21.92 19.08
N ASN A 190 -3.29 22.31 20.23
CA ASN A 190 -1.86 22.58 20.36
C ASN A 190 -1.00 21.32 20.51
N ALA A 191 -1.60 20.13 20.63
CA ALA A 191 -0.89 18.86 20.69
C ALA A 191 -0.11 18.55 19.40
N SER A 192 1.01 17.84 19.54
CA SER A 192 1.79 17.30 18.43
C SER A 192 1.07 16.13 17.77
N VAL A 193 1.31 15.91 16.47
CA VAL A 193 0.78 14.73 15.75
C VAL A 193 1.27 13.39 16.32
N HIS A 194 2.39 13.39 17.05
CA HIS A 194 2.97 12.21 17.70
C HIS A 194 2.57 12.06 19.17
N SER A 195 1.68 12.92 19.67
CA SER A 195 1.16 12.83 21.03
C SER A 195 0.14 11.70 21.18
N SER A 196 -0.09 11.25 22.42
CA SER A 196 -1.18 10.33 22.75
C SER A 196 -2.56 10.88 22.38
N ASP A 197 -2.71 12.20 22.38
CA ASP A 197 -3.97 12.91 22.13
C ASP A 197 -4.35 12.90 20.65
N ALA A 198 -3.40 12.68 19.76
CA ALA A 198 -3.61 12.77 18.32
C ALA A 198 -4.62 11.73 17.82
N SER A 199 -4.55 10.50 18.32
CA SER A 199 -5.49 9.42 17.98
C SER A 199 -6.93 9.75 18.37
N PHE A 200 -7.11 10.32 19.57
CA PHE A 200 -8.40 10.76 20.08
C PHE A 200 -8.96 11.94 19.26
N LEU A 201 -8.14 12.93 18.91
CA LEU A 201 -8.54 14.04 18.06
C LEU A 201 -8.97 13.58 16.66
N LEU A 202 -8.24 12.65 16.04
CA LEU A 202 -8.63 12.04 14.77
C LEU A 202 -9.98 11.32 14.89
N PHE A 203 -10.22 10.56 15.96
CA PHE A 203 -11.52 9.94 16.20
C PHE A 203 -12.65 10.99 16.26
N MET A 204 -12.44 12.09 16.97
CA MET A 204 -13.44 13.14 17.10
C MET A 204 -13.73 13.88 15.78
N ILE A 205 -12.69 14.17 15.00
CA ILE A 205 -12.83 14.71 13.64
C ILE A 205 -13.63 13.74 12.76
N HIS A 206 -13.28 12.45 12.81
CA HIS A 206 -13.95 11.42 12.03
C HIS A 206 -15.44 11.31 12.39
N LEU A 207 -15.75 11.28 13.69
CA LEU A 207 -17.11 11.25 14.20
C LEU A 207 -17.91 12.47 13.75
N GLY A 208 -17.31 13.66 13.85
CA GLY A 208 -17.93 14.91 13.43
C GLY A 208 -18.27 14.91 11.94
N VAL A 209 -17.34 14.47 11.09
CA VAL A 209 -17.53 14.36 9.64
C VAL A 209 -18.64 13.36 9.29
N ASP A 210 -18.64 12.17 9.91
CA ASP A 210 -19.69 11.17 9.71
C ASP A 210 -21.07 11.74 10.08
N VAL A 211 -21.22 12.30 11.28
CA VAL A 211 -22.48 12.92 11.71
C VAL A 211 -22.90 14.02 10.73
N MET A 212 -21.97 14.85 10.28
CA MET A 212 -22.26 15.93 9.33
C MET A 212 -22.74 15.42 7.97
N ARG A 213 -22.29 14.24 7.50
CA ARG A 213 -22.85 13.61 6.28
C ARG A 213 -24.33 13.28 6.45
N TYR A 214 -24.72 12.68 7.59
CA TYR A 214 -26.12 12.37 7.90
C TYR A 214 -26.98 13.63 8.05
N VAL A 215 -26.46 14.66 8.72
CA VAL A 215 -27.14 15.95 8.87
C VAL A 215 -27.33 16.63 7.51
N SER A 216 -26.32 16.58 6.65
CA SER A 216 -26.41 17.17 5.30
C SER A 216 -27.50 16.49 4.47
N TYR A 217 -27.58 15.16 4.51
CA TYR A 217 -28.67 14.42 3.88
C TYR A 217 -30.05 14.79 4.46
N ALA A 218 -30.18 14.80 5.78
CA ALA A 218 -31.43 15.13 6.46
C ALA A 218 -31.91 16.58 6.19
N ALA A 219 -30.97 17.53 6.09
CA ALA A 219 -31.26 18.95 5.84
C ALA A 219 -31.77 19.23 4.41
N VAL A 220 -31.48 18.35 3.44
CA VAL A 220 -31.87 18.50 2.04
C VAL A 220 -33.07 17.62 1.71
N GLU A 221 -32.99 16.31 1.96
CA GLU A 221 -33.98 15.33 1.48
C GLU A 221 -34.62 14.52 2.61
N GLY A 222 -33.87 14.18 3.67
CA GLY A 222 -34.28 13.17 4.65
C GLY A 222 -35.33 13.60 5.68
N ALA A 223 -35.44 14.89 6.01
CA ALA A 223 -36.37 15.37 7.06
C ALA A 223 -37.58 16.16 6.50
N PRO A 224 -38.70 16.27 7.24
CA PRO A 224 -39.83 17.12 6.91
C PRO A 224 -39.45 18.60 6.80
N GLU A 225 -40.14 19.35 5.93
CA GLU A 225 -39.80 20.76 5.64
C GLU A 225 -39.70 21.66 6.88
N GLY A 226 -40.53 21.43 7.90
CA GLY A 226 -40.51 22.21 9.14
C GLY A 226 -39.24 22.06 9.97
N VAL A 227 -38.49 20.96 9.82
CA VAL A 227 -37.28 20.63 10.60
C VAL A 227 -36.00 21.03 9.87
N ARG A 228 -36.04 21.11 8.53
CA ARG A 228 -34.89 21.43 7.68
C ARG A 228 -34.16 22.74 8.05
N PRO A 229 -34.84 23.86 8.40
CA PRO A 229 -34.15 25.09 8.81
C PRO A 229 -33.26 24.90 10.04
N THR A 230 -33.74 24.15 11.04
CA THR A 230 -32.98 23.83 12.25
C THR A 230 -31.76 22.97 11.92
N LEU A 231 -31.95 21.95 11.08
CA LEU A 231 -30.85 21.09 10.62
C LEU A 231 -29.80 21.86 9.82
N ARG A 232 -30.19 22.81 8.97
CA ARG A 232 -29.24 23.67 8.24
C ARG A 232 -28.42 24.56 9.17
N ARG A 233 -29.05 25.15 10.19
CA ARG A 233 -28.35 25.93 11.23
C ARG A 233 -27.33 25.05 11.95
N LEU A 234 -27.76 23.89 12.44
CA LEU A 234 -26.88 22.96 13.18
C LEU A 234 -25.77 22.38 12.28
N ARG A 235 -26.04 22.14 10.99
CA ARG A 235 -25.02 21.79 9.99
C ARG A 235 -23.96 22.88 9.88
N ALA A 236 -24.37 24.16 9.78
CA ALA A 236 -23.43 25.27 9.69
C ALA A 236 -22.55 25.38 10.94
N ASP A 237 -23.13 25.18 12.13
CA ASP A 237 -22.37 25.15 13.39
C ASP A 237 -21.33 24.01 13.42
N LEU A 238 -21.73 22.80 12.97
CA LEU A 238 -20.82 21.65 12.86
C LEU A 238 -19.72 21.89 11.82
N ALA A 239 -20.07 22.40 10.65
CA ALA A 239 -19.13 22.71 9.58
C ALA A 239 -18.11 23.76 10.03
N GLY A 240 -18.56 24.81 10.72
CA GLY A 240 -17.67 25.84 11.29
C GLY A 240 -16.66 25.25 12.29
N GLN A 241 -17.10 24.32 13.14
CA GLN A 241 -16.20 23.66 14.09
C GLN A 241 -15.22 22.71 13.40
N ILE A 242 -15.69 21.85 12.48
CA ILE A 242 -14.85 20.85 11.80
C ILE A 242 -13.88 21.53 10.82
N GLN A 243 -14.34 22.47 10.00
CA GLN A 243 -13.48 23.21 9.08
C GLN A 243 -12.57 24.20 9.80
N GLY A 244 -13.04 24.84 10.88
CA GLY A 244 -12.22 25.76 11.66
C GLY A 244 -11.13 25.02 12.44
N PHE A 245 -11.53 24.31 13.50
CA PHE A 245 -10.59 23.64 14.40
C PHE A 245 -9.94 22.41 13.75
N GLY A 246 -10.72 21.55 13.10
CA GLY A 246 -10.23 20.29 12.53
C GLY A 246 -9.20 20.52 11.43
N LEU A 247 -9.51 21.37 10.44
CA LEU A 247 -8.57 21.66 9.34
C LEU A 247 -7.33 22.41 9.83
N ALA A 248 -7.46 23.36 10.76
CA ALA A 248 -6.31 24.06 11.33
C ALA A 248 -5.35 23.12 12.08
N THR A 249 -5.91 22.16 12.83
CA THR A 249 -5.13 21.14 13.54
C THR A 249 -4.44 20.21 12.55
N LEU A 250 -5.15 19.71 11.54
CA LEU A 250 -4.57 18.84 10.51
C LEU A 250 -3.51 19.55 9.67
N GLU A 251 -3.69 20.82 9.32
CA GLU A 251 -2.69 21.58 8.54
C GLU A 251 -1.41 21.80 9.34
N LYS A 252 -1.53 22.09 10.64
CA LYS A 252 -0.38 22.14 11.56
C LYS A 252 0.34 20.78 11.60
N TRP A 253 -0.40 19.69 11.76
CA TRP A 253 0.17 18.34 11.78
C TRP A 253 0.77 17.92 10.44
N ARG A 254 0.22 18.39 9.33
CA ARG A 254 0.76 18.18 7.99
C ARG A 254 2.15 18.78 7.89
N VAL A 255 2.30 20.05 8.28
CA VAL A 255 3.61 20.73 8.31
C VAL A 255 4.58 20.00 9.24
N GLU A 256 4.15 19.65 10.45
CA GLU A 256 4.98 18.94 11.42
C GLU A 256 5.50 17.59 10.87
N ALA A 257 4.62 16.79 10.27
CA ALA A 257 4.97 15.49 9.70
C ALA A 257 5.86 15.63 8.45
N GLU A 258 5.57 16.58 7.56
CA GLU A 258 6.34 16.80 6.34
C GLU A 258 7.75 17.34 6.62
N ASP A 259 7.89 18.27 7.58
CA ASP A 259 9.18 18.81 8.02
C ASP A 259 10.04 17.72 8.69
N ALA A 260 9.39 16.79 9.39
CA ALA A 260 10.03 15.60 9.96
C ALA A 260 10.31 14.48 8.93
N ASN A 261 9.89 14.66 7.67
CA ASN A 261 9.92 13.66 6.60
C ASN A 261 9.21 12.33 6.97
N ASP A 262 8.20 12.41 7.84
CA ASP A 262 7.35 11.29 8.23
C ASP A 262 6.18 11.15 7.26
N LEU A 263 6.46 10.49 6.14
CA LEU A 263 5.48 10.23 5.08
C LEU A 263 4.27 9.43 5.56
N ARG A 264 4.43 8.54 6.55
CA ARG A 264 3.35 7.66 7.01
C ARG A 264 2.31 8.49 7.75
N THR A 265 2.78 9.32 8.69
CA THR A 265 1.92 10.25 9.42
C THR A 265 1.31 11.27 8.47
N ALA A 266 2.07 11.80 7.51
CA ALA A 266 1.56 12.74 6.51
C ALA A 266 0.43 12.12 5.65
N CYS A 267 0.55 10.86 5.23
CA CYS A 267 -0.53 10.16 4.51
C CYS A 267 -1.81 10.05 5.35
N VAL A 268 -1.68 9.75 6.65
CA VAL A 268 -2.83 9.73 7.56
C VAL A 268 -3.46 11.11 7.61
N VAL A 269 -2.69 12.16 7.88
CA VAL A 269 -3.19 13.54 7.95
C VAL A 269 -3.89 13.96 6.65
N HIS A 270 -3.28 13.71 5.49
CA HIS A 270 -3.88 14.02 4.19
C HIS A 270 -5.19 13.26 3.95
N SER A 271 -5.29 11.99 4.37
CA SER A 271 -6.54 11.25 4.25
C SER A 271 -7.67 11.90 5.07
N TYR A 272 -7.37 12.46 6.24
CA TYR A 272 -8.33 13.19 7.06
C TYR A 272 -8.66 14.59 6.50
N ILE A 273 -7.69 15.29 5.89
CA ILE A 273 -7.95 16.56 5.18
C ILE A 273 -8.94 16.31 4.03
N ALA A 274 -8.68 15.29 3.21
CA ALA A 274 -9.60 14.89 2.15
C ALA A 274 -10.98 14.51 2.72
N TYR A 275 -10.99 13.77 3.82
CA TYR A 275 -12.21 13.34 4.47
C TYR A 275 -13.06 14.49 5.04
N ILE A 276 -12.46 15.54 5.63
CA ILE A 276 -13.21 16.74 6.03
C ILE A 276 -13.92 17.35 4.81
N HIS A 277 -13.22 17.48 3.69
CA HIS A 277 -13.77 18.07 2.46
C HIS A 277 -14.84 17.21 1.77
N VAL A 278 -15.04 15.93 2.15
CA VAL A 278 -16.15 15.09 1.64
C VAL A 278 -17.53 15.70 1.91
N THR A 279 -17.61 16.52 2.96
CA THR A 279 -18.86 17.13 3.45
C THR A 279 -19.28 18.38 2.69
N LEU A 280 -18.40 18.90 1.83
CA LEU A 280 -18.68 20.07 1.00
C LEU A 280 -19.83 19.75 0.02
N HIS A 281 -20.81 20.64 0.00
CA HIS A 281 -21.85 20.66 -1.01
C HIS A 281 -21.37 21.41 -2.26
N GLU A 282 -22.05 21.24 -3.40
CA GLU A 282 -21.58 21.78 -4.69
C GLU A 282 -21.50 23.31 -4.72
N ASP A 283 -22.33 24.00 -3.95
CA ASP A 283 -22.33 25.45 -3.76
C ASP A 283 -21.21 25.94 -2.84
N GLU A 284 -20.59 25.05 -2.08
CA GLU A 284 -19.46 25.33 -1.19
C GLU A 284 -18.11 25.07 -1.88
N TYR A 285 -18.09 24.61 -3.13
CA TYR A 285 -16.85 24.39 -3.88
C TYR A 285 -16.15 25.71 -4.19
N SER A 286 -14.85 25.75 -3.88
CA SER A 286 -13.93 26.83 -4.20
C SER A 286 -12.67 26.26 -4.84
N VAL A 287 -11.89 27.11 -5.50
CA VAL A 287 -10.60 26.71 -6.10
C VAL A 287 -9.68 26.12 -5.02
N GLU A 288 -9.66 26.74 -3.84
CA GLU A 288 -8.80 26.38 -2.73
C GLU A 288 -9.19 25.04 -2.10
N ASN A 289 -10.48 24.84 -1.76
CA ASN A 289 -10.90 23.63 -1.07
C ASN A 289 -10.89 22.40 -1.98
N VAL A 290 -11.22 22.55 -3.27
CA VAL A 290 -11.16 21.47 -4.25
C VAL A 290 -9.70 21.10 -4.54
N ALA A 291 -8.81 22.08 -4.63
CA ALA A 291 -7.37 21.83 -4.76
C ALA A 291 -6.79 21.11 -3.55
N GLN A 292 -7.17 21.51 -2.33
CA GLN A 292 -6.71 20.86 -1.10
C GLN A 292 -7.25 19.43 -0.97
N LEU A 293 -8.52 19.22 -1.33
CA LEU A 293 -9.15 17.90 -1.37
C LEU A 293 -8.42 16.98 -2.34
N MET A 294 -8.35 17.34 -3.62
CA MET A 294 -7.77 16.47 -4.64
C MET A 294 -6.25 16.38 -4.54
N GLY A 295 -5.58 17.43 -4.05
CA GLY A 295 -4.16 17.39 -3.68
C GLY A 295 -3.88 16.37 -2.57
N SER A 296 -4.73 16.32 -1.54
CA SER A 296 -4.59 15.35 -0.45
C SER A 296 -4.90 13.92 -0.91
N VAL A 297 -5.89 13.73 -1.78
CA VAL A 297 -6.13 12.42 -2.42
C VAL A 297 -4.93 11.99 -3.25
N GLY A 298 -4.40 12.89 -4.10
CA GLY A 298 -3.20 12.62 -4.91
C GLY A 298 -1.96 12.33 -4.06
N TYR A 299 -1.79 13.03 -2.94
CA TYR A 299 -0.72 12.74 -1.97
C TYR A 299 -0.81 11.30 -1.47
N VAL A 300 -1.98 10.88 -0.95
CA VAL A 300 -2.16 9.53 -0.42
C VAL A 300 -1.93 8.50 -1.52
N ARG A 301 -2.45 8.69 -2.73
CA ARG A 301 -2.23 7.73 -3.83
C ARG A 301 -0.76 7.60 -4.22
N ASN A 302 0.02 8.68 -4.16
CA ASN A 302 1.42 8.67 -4.55
C ASN A 302 2.35 8.09 -3.48
N TRP A 303 2.03 8.29 -2.20
CA TRP A 303 2.92 7.95 -1.08
C TRP A 303 2.45 6.76 -0.21
N HIS A 304 1.22 6.28 -0.40
CA HIS A 304 0.64 5.17 0.36
C HIS A 304 0.22 4.02 -0.55
N CYS A 305 0.58 2.79 -0.16
CA CYS A 305 0.10 1.58 -0.82
C CYS A 305 -1.19 1.07 -0.15
N PHE A 306 -2.28 1.09 -0.90
CA PHE A 306 -3.59 0.60 -0.44
C PHE A 306 -3.55 -0.88 -0.04
N GLY A 307 -4.27 -1.22 1.03
CA GLY A 307 -4.29 -2.57 1.60
C GLY A 307 -3.13 -2.89 2.54
N MET A 308 -2.22 -1.95 2.79
CA MET A 308 -1.09 -2.13 3.70
C MET A 308 -1.33 -1.42 5.03
N ARG A 309 -1.67 -2.20 6.08
CA ARG A 309 -1.76 -1.68 7.45
C ARG A 309 -0.39 -1.55 8.10
N VAL A 310 -0.25 -0.58 9.00
CA VAL A 310 0.92 -0.49 9.88
C VAL A 310 0.85 -1.62 10.90
N MET A 311 1.87 -2.46 10.92
CA MET A 311 1.98 -3.59 11.84
C MET A 311 2.94 -3.20 12.96
N ILE A 312 2.43 -3.07 14.19
CA ILE A 312 3.25 -2.90 15.40
C ILE A 312 3.41 -4.29 16.04
N ASP A 313 4.55 -4.55 16.69
CA ASP A 313 4.95 -5.87 17.20
C ASP A 313 3.96 -6.53 18.20
N ASP A 314 2.92 -5.85 18.66
CA ASP A 314 2.04 -6.33 19.74
C ASP A 314 0.82 -7.18 19.30
N GLU A 315 0.50 -7.34 18.00
CA GLU A 315 -0.77 -7.99 17.63
C GLU A 315 -0.81 -9.52 17.82
N ASP A 316 0.32 -10.23 17.74
CA ASP A 316 0.33 -11.71 17.84
C ASP A 316 1.43 -12.29 18.75
N GLY A 317 2.49 -11.54 19.06
CA GLY A 317 3.66 -12.02 19.82
C GLY A 317 4.45 -13.19 19.19
N MET A 318 4.05 -13.66 17.99
CA MET A 318 4.60 -14.86 17.35
C MET A 318 5.85 -14.62 16.49
N LEU A 319 6.08 -13.39 16.03
CA LEU A 319 7.19 -13.03 15.13
C LEU A 319 7.72 -11.64 15.44
N SER A 320 9.04 -11.48 15.45
CA SER A 320 9.69 -10.17 15.52
C SER A 320 9.50 -9.37 14.24
N SER A 321 9.66 -8.04 14.32
CA SER A 321 9.66 -7.14 13.17
C SER A 321 10.60 -7.60 12.04
N GLU A 322 11.82 -8.03 12.38
CA GLU A 322 12.81 -8.54 11.42
C GLU A 322 12.35 -9.83 10.75
N GLU A 323 11.74 -10.75 11.51
CA GLU A 323 11.21 -12.01 10.98
C GLU A 323 10.02 -11.79 10.05
N ARG A 324 9.16 -10.81 10.36
CA ARG A 324 8.04 -10.41 9.49
C ARG A 324 8.55 -9.86 8.16
N LEU A 325 9.56 -8.98 8.19
CA LEU A 325 10.18 -8.45 6.98
C LEU A 325 10.85 -9.57 6.18
N LEU A 326 11.61 -10.45 6.84
CA LEU A 326 12.26 -11.59 6.19
C LEU A 326 11.25 -12.51 5.48
N ARG A 327 10.12 -12.85 6.14
CA ARG A 327 9.06 -13.66 5.54
C ARG A 327 8.39 -12.96 4.37
N TRP A 328 8.20 -11.64 4.45
CA TRP A 328 7.66 -10.87 3.35
C TRP A 328 8.60 -10.88 2.13
N LEU A 329 9.92 -10.71 2.35
CA LEU A 329 10.92 -10.79 1.28
C LEU A 329 10.90 -12.18 0.60
N GLN A 330 10.82 -13.26 1.40
CA GLN A 330 10.70 -14.64 0.89
C GLN A 330 9.42 -14.86 0.09
N ALA A 331 8.28 -14.32 0.54
CA ALA A 331 7.01 -14.40 -0.17
C ALA A 331 7.06 -13.67 -1.53
N HIS A 332 7.92 -12.65 -1.65
CA HIS A 332 8.19 -11.93 -2.90
C HIS A 332 9.27 -12.58 -3.76
N GLY A 333 9.74 -13.78 -3.40
CA GLY A 333 10.70 -14.57 -4.20
C GLY A 333 12.16 -14.12 -4.10
N ILE A 334 12.50 -13.29 -3.10
CA ILE A 334 13.86 -12.81 -2.88
C ILE A 334 14.67 -13.92 -2.18
N ASP A 335 15.88 -14.23 -2.66
CA ASP A 335 16.77 -15.20 -2.00
C ASP A 335 17.37 -14.59 -0.73
N THR A 336 16.87 -15.04 0.43
CA THR A 336 17.32 -14.56 1.73
C THR A 336 18.34 -15.47 2.42
N LYS A 337 18.93 -16.47 1.75
CA LYS A 337 19.84 -17.45 2.40
C LYS A 337 21.03 -16.81 3.12
N ASN A 338 21.53 -15.69 2.58
CA ASN A 338 22.68 -14.95 3.11
C ASN A 338 22.29 -13.70 3.90
N VAL A 339 20.99 -13.48 4.16
CA VAL A 339 20.50 -12.30 4.87
C VAL A 339 20.37 -12.61 6.37
N SER A 340 21.15 -11.92 7.20
CA SER A 340 21.04 -12.04 8.66
C SER A 340 19.93 -11.11 9.20
N LEU A 341 19.24 -11.50 10.27
CA LEU A 341 18.19 -10.67 10.89
C LEU A 341 18.72 -9.30 11.33
N SER A 342 19.94 -9.25 11.89
CA SER A 342 20.60 -7.99 12.28
C SER A 342 20.83 -7.03 11.10
N SER A 343 20.99 -7.56 9.88
CA SER A 343 21.16 -6.71 8.69
C SER A 343 19.87 -6.02 8.23
N LEU A 344 18.70 -6.51 8.69
CA LEU A 344 17.39 -5.96 8.36
C LEU A 344 16.99 -4.76 9.23
N GLU A 345 17.62 -4.59 10.40
CA GLU A 345 17.28 -3.51 11.34
C GLU A 345 17.37 -2.12 10.70
N LYS A 346 18.33 -1.92 9.80
CA LYS A 346 18.53 -0.65 9.08
C LYS A 346 17.37 -0.28 8.14
N TYR A 347 16.50 -1.24 7.80
CA TYR A 347 15.35 -1.03 6.93
C TYR A 347 14.04 -0.89 7.72
N LEU A 348 14.03 -1.25 9.01
CA LEU A 348 12.89 -1.11 9.93
C LEU A 348 12.86 0.30 10.53
N THR A 349 12.79 1.30 9.66
CA THR A 349 12.80 2.72 10.05
C THR A 349 11.40 3.35 9.96
N GLU A 350 11.29 4.60 10.39
CA GLU A 350 10.07 5.41 10.21
C GLU A 350 9.76 5.65 8.72
N ARG A 351 10.77 5.60 7.84
CA ARG A 351 10.59 5.76 6.40
C ARG A 351 9.99 4.50 5.77
N PRO A 352 8.99 4.61 4.87
CA PRO A 352 8.56 3.49 4.05
C PRO A 352 9.73 2.93 3.23
N LEU A 353 9.85 1.61 3.16
CA LEU A 353 10.89 0.91 2.42
C LEU A 353 10.36 0.57 1.02
N PHE A 354 10.98 1.11 -0.03
CA PHE A 354 10.64 0.83 -1.43
C PHE A 354 11.73 -0.04 -2.06
N LEU A 355 11.36 -1.26 -2.43
CA LEU A 355 12.27 -2.26 -2.97
C LEU A 355 11.99 -2.49 -4.45
N LYS A 356 13.06 -2.59 -5.24
CA LYS A 356 13.01 -3.17 -6.58
C LYS A 356 12.92 -4.69 -6.43
N VAL A 357 11.76 -5.26 -6.74
CA VAL A 357 11.53 -6.70 -6.74
C VAL A 357 11.22 -7.14 -8.16
N GLY A 358 12.18 -7.83 -8.77
CA GLY A 358 12.13 -8.17 -10.19
C GLY A 358 11.98 -6.91 -11.02
N MET A 359 10.83 -6.77 -11.68
CA MET A 359 10.54 -5.60 -12.49
C MET A 359 9.94 -4.46 -11.67
N ASP A 360 9.17 -4.71 -10.62
CA ASP A 360 8.39 -3.64 -9.97
C ASP A 360 9.07 -3.02 -8.75
N ILE A 361 8.69 -1.77 -8.49
CA ILE A 361 8.98 -1.09 -7.24
C ILE A 361 7.81 -1.37 -6.32
N VAL A 362 8.06 -2.09 -5.24
CA VAL A 362 7.06 -2.52 -4.27
C VAL A 362 7.42 -1.91 -2.91
N GLN A 363 6.42 -1.35 -2.22
CA GLN A 363 6.59 -0.91 -0.84
C GLN A 363 6.55 -2.15 0.08
N ALA A 364 7.55 -2.29 0.94
CA ALA A 364 7.52 -3.30 1.99
C ALA A 364 6.52 -2.89 3.10
N PRO A 365 5.93 -3.86 3.83
CA PRO A 365 4.99 -3.58 4.91
C PRO A 365 5.57 -2.60 5.92
N ASN A 366 4.71 -1.73 6.43
CA ASN A 366 5.05 -0.76 7.45
C ASN A 366 5.23 -1.49 8.79
N ILE A 367 6.40 -2.07 8.99
CA ILE A 367 6.78 -2.81 10.20
C ILE A 367 7.62 -1.86 11.08
N LEU A 368 7.14 -1.60 12.29
CA LEU A 368 7.83 -0.76 13.27
C LEU A 368 8.38 -1.60 14.40
N LYS A 369 9.67 -1.48 14.66
CA LYS A 369 10.32 -2.09 15.82
C LYS A 369 9.89 -1.36 17.09
N LYS A 370 9.50 -2.11 18.14
CA LYS A 370 9.22 -1.55 19.46
C LYS A 370 10.50 -1.00 20.09
N SER A 371 10.73 0.30 19.94
CA SER A 371 11.83 1.03 20.58
C SER A 371 11.57 1.18 22.09
N SER A 372 12.63 1.19 22.90
CA SER A 372 12.56 1.48 24.35
C SER A 372 12.23 2.94 24.66
N ASP A 373 12.40 3.85 23.69
CA ASP A 373 11.86 5.20 23.76
C ASP A 373 10.39 5.15 23.33
N ALA A 374 9.50 5.30 24.31
CA ALA A 374 8.05 5.20 24.22
C ALA A 374 7.38 6.32 23.39
N ALA A 375 8.07 6.87 22.38
CA ALA A 375 7.59 7.96 21.51
C ALA A 375 8.19 7.89 20.08
N ALA A 376 8.56 6.71 19.58
CA ALA A 376 8.88 6.54 18.16
C ALA A 376 7.63 6.92 17.35
N LYS A 377 7.80 7.79 16.34
CA LYS A 377 6.75 8.53 15.59
C LYS A 377 5.75 7.61 14.89
N SER A 378 4.92 6.95 15.66
CA SER A 378 3.87 6.09 15.14
C SER A 378 2.75 6.99 14.65
N PRO A 379 2.19 6.71 13.48
CA PRO A 379 1.08 7.50 12.98
C PRO A 379 -0.10 7.42 13.96
N PRO A 380 -0.86 8.51 14.16
CA PRO A 380 -1.94 8.57 15.14
C PRO A 380 -3.18 7.72 14.78
N GLY A 381 -3.20 7.12 13.60
CA GLY A 381 -4.29 6.28 13.11
C GLY A 381 -3.93 5.60 11.79
N SER A 382 -4.90 4.96 11.15
CA SER A 382 -4.76 4.41 9.80
C SER A 382 -5.15 5.43 8.74
N VAL A 383 -4.63 5.24 7.52
CA VAL A 383 -5.10 5.96 6.34
C VAL A 383 -6.55 5.55 6.05
N LEU A 384 -7.41 6.54 5.76
CA LEU A 384 -8.84 6.34 5.46
C LEU A 384 -9.04 5.87 4.01
N GLU A 385 -8.54 4.67 3.69
CA GLU A 385 -8.55 4.12 2.34
C GLU A 385 -9.97 3.94 1.76
N ASN A 386 -10.87 3.37 2.56
CA ASN A 386 -12.25 3.11 2.14
C ASN A 386 -12.99 4.43 1.91
N GLU A 387 -12.81 5.40 2.80
CA GLU A 387 -13.46 6.70 2.74
C GLU A 387 -12.97 7.52 1.55
N ILE A 388 -11.68 7.44 1.19
CA ILE A 388 -11.15 8.05 -0.04
C ILE A 388 -11.82 7.43 -1.27
N PHE A 389 -11.96 6.11 -1.30
CA PHE A 389 -12.65 5.43 -2.41
C PHE A 389 -14.12 5.85 -2.50
N GLU A 390 -14.85 5.84 -1.38
CA GLU A 390 -16.24 6.31 -1.31
C GLU A 390 -16.38 7.77 -1.75
N LEU A 391 -15.46 8.65 -1.32
CA LEU A 391 -15.41 10.05 -1.69
C LEU A 391 -15.31 10.21 -3.21
N LEU A 392 -14.37 9.51 -3.84
CA LEU A 392 -14.19 9.58 -5.28
C LEU A 392 -15.43 9.09 -6.02
N GLN A 393 -16.06 7.99 -5.58
CA GLN A 393 -17.30 7.51 -6.19
C GLN A 393 -18.46 8.51 -6.04
N ALA A 394 -18.59 9.13 -4.86
CA ALA A 394 -19.68 10.05 -4.56
C ALA A 394 -19.53 11.42 -5.24
N LYS A 395 -18.29 11.94 -5.35
CA LYS A 395 -18.03 13.35 -5.72
C LYS A 395 -17.41 13.53 -7.10
N ARG A 396 -16.90 12.47 -7.77
CA ARG A 396 -16.21 12.62 -9.08
C ARG A 396 -16.97 13.47 -10.10
N ARG A 397 -18.29 13.29 -10.20
CA ARG A 397 -19.09 13.95 -11.23
C ARG A 397 -19.27 15.43 -10.93
N SER A 398 -19.54 15.79 -9.68
CA SER A 398 -19.71 17.17 -9.25
C SER A 398 -18.39 17.92 -9.33
N LEU A 399 -17.28 17.30 -8.93
CA LEU A 399 -15.93 17.85 -9.02
C LEU A 399 -15.49 18.11 -10.47
N VAL A 400 -15.71 17.17 -11.39
CA VAL A 400 -15.41 17.37 -12.82
C VAL A 400 -16.29 18.47 -13.42
N THR A 401 -17.56 18.53 -13.03
CA THR A 401 -18.48 19.58 -13.49
C THR A 401 -18.04 20.96 -12.99
N PHE A 402 -17.61 21.05 -11.74
CA PHE A 402 -17.07 22.27 -11.15
C PHE A 402 -15.84 22.76 -11.93
N LEU A 403 -14.82 21.91 -12.15
CA LEU A 403 -13.65 22.27 -12.94
C LEU A 403 -14.01 22.67 -14.38
N GLY A 404 -14.97 21.98 -15.01
CA GLY A 404 -15.45 22.30 -16.35
C GLY A 404 -16.12 23.67 -16.48
N ASN A 405 -16.62 24.22 -15.37
CA ASN A 405 -17.25 25.55 -15.32
C ASN A 405 -16.27 26.67 -14.94
N LEU A 406 -15.05 26.34 -14.51
CA LEU A 406 -14.03 27.33 -14.14
C LEU A 406 -13.31 27.92 -15.36
N PRO A 407 -12.86 29.18 -15.30
CA PRO A 407 -11.92 29.73 -16.27
C PRO A 407 -10.61 28.92 -16.30
N ALA A 408 -9.95 28.86 -17.46
CA ALA A 408 -8.71 28.10 -17.64
C ALA A 408 -7.59 28.47 -16.64
N HIS A 409 -7.51 29.74 -16.24
CA HIS A 409 -6.57 30.19 -15.20
C HIS A 409 -6.81 29.49 -13.86
N ASP A 410 -8.07 29.38 -13.45
CA ASP A 410 -8.43 28.80 -12.17
C ASP A 410 -8.30 27.27 -12.20
N VAL A 411 -8.62 26.64 -13.34
CA VAL A 411 -8.30 25.22 -13.58
C VAL A 411 -6.80 24.97 -13.42
N ASN A 412 -5.95 25.80 -14.03
CA ASN A 412 -4.51 25.69 -13.84
C ASN A 412 -4.11 25.87 -12.38
N ASN A 413 -4.72 26.79 -11.64
CA ASN A 413 -4.43 26.98 -10.22
C ASN A 413 -4.79 25.74 -9.39
N VAL A 414 -5.96 25.14 -9.62
CA VAL A 414 -6.36 23.89 -8.96
C VAL A 414 -5.35 22.78 -9.24
N LEU A 415 -5.04 22.54 -10.52
CA LEU A 415 -4.17 21.42 -10.93
C LEU A 415 -2.72 21.59 -10.48
N ASN A 416 -2.18 22.82 -10.54
CA ASN A 416 -0.85 23.11 -10.01
C ASN A 416 -0.80 22.95 -8.50
N THR A 417 -1.82 23.43 -7.77
CA THR A 417 -1.88 23.28 -6.31
C THR A 417 -2.00 21.80 -5.92
N MET A 418 -2.84 21.04 -6.62
CA MET A 418 -2.94 19.58 -6.46
C MET A 418 -1.58 18.90 -6.66
N LEU A 419 -0.87 19.25 -7.73
CA LEU A 419 0.46 18.71 -8.03
C LEU A 419 1.49 19.08 -6.96
N HIS A 420 1.49 20.34 -6.51
CA HIS A 420 2.41 20.81 -5.45
C HIS A 420 2.19 20.06 -4.14
N ILE A 421 0.94 19.85 -3.74
CA ILE A 421 0.60 19.07 -2.55
C ILE A 421 1.09 17.62 -2.75
N ALA A 422 0.66 16.95 -3.82
CA ALA A 422 0.96 15.54 -4.04
C ALA A 422 2.47 15.23 -4.17
N LEU A 423 3.26 16.16 -4.72
CA LEU A 423 4.70 16.01 -4.90
C LEU A 423 5.55 16.63 -3.78
N ARG A 424 4.93 17.25 -2.77
CA ARG A 424 5.64 17.98 -1.69
C ARG A 424 6.56 19.09 -2.22
N THR A 425 6.16 19.73 -3.32
CA THR A 425 6.97 20.77 -3.95
C THR A 425 6.93 22.04 -3.10
N ARG A 426 8.09 22.58 -2.72
CA ARG A 426 8.17 23.82 -1.94
C ARG A 426 7.53 24.98 -2.70
N ALA A 427 6.77 25.83 -1.98
CA ALA A 427 6.00 26.95 -2.53
C ALA A 427 6.81 27.97 -3.35
N SER A 428 8.15 27.96 -3.25
CA SER A 428 9.06 28.83 -4.01
C SER A 428 9.44 28.30 -5.41
N ALA A 429 8.92 27.16 -5.85
CA ALA A 429 9.31 26.52 -7.12
C ALA A 429 8.30 26.80 -8.26
N PRO A 430 8.66 27.63 -9.27
CA PRO A 430 8.00 27.65 -10.58
C PRO A 430 8.49 26.50 -11.49
N PRO A 431 7.72 26.11 -12.52
CA PRO A 431 6.67 26.89 -13.18
C PRO A 431 5.24 26.48 -12.83
N LEU A 432 4.30 27.44 -12.90
CA LEU A 432 2.89 27.10 -13.07
C LEU A 432 2.75 26.39 -14.42
N HIS A 433 2.41 25.11 -14.39
CA HIS A 433 2.12 24.35 -15.58
C HIS A 433 0.82 24.85 -16.22
N THR A 434 0.81 24.89 -17.56
CA THR A 434 -0.42 25.08 -18.32
C THR A 434 -1.00 23.72 -18.65
N TRP A 435 -2.28 23.53 -18.35
CA TRP A 435 -2.99 22.27 -18.52
C TRP A 435 -4.00 22.37 -19.64
N GLU A 436 -3.98 21.38 -20.53
CA GLU A 436 -4.94 21.22 -21.62
C GLU A 436 -5.89 20.06 -21.31
N VAL A 437 -7.15 20.20 -21.69
CA VAL A 437 -8.16 19.15 -21.48
C VAL A 437 -7.98 18.07 -22.54
N GLU A 438 -7.67 16.84 -22.12
CA GLU A 438 -7.61 15.65 -22.98
C GLU A 438 -8.98 14.96 -23.05
N ALA A 439 -9.65 14.85 -21.90
CA ALA A 439 -11.02 14.36 -21.76
C ALA A 439 -11.68 14.96 -20.51
N ALA A 440 -12.96 14.68 -20.28
CA ALA A 440 -13.64 15.14 -19.06
C ALA A 440 -12.87 14.67 -17.80
N GLY A 441 -12.41 15.62 -16.99
CA GLY A 441 -11.61 15.33 -15.79
C GLY A 441 -10.18 14.82 -16.06
N ARG A 442 -9.69 14.83 -17.30
CA ARG A 442 -8.31 14.43 -17.65
C ARG A 442 -7.58 15.57 -18.31
N TYR A 443 -6.42 15.88 -17.75
CA TYR A 443 -5.64 17.06 -18.11
C TYR A 443 -4.21 16.66 -18.45
N VAL A 444 -3.65 17.28 -19.46
CA VAL A 444 -2.29 17.02 -19.94
C VAL A 444 -1.49 18.31 -19.91
N CYS A 445 -0.27 18.23 -19.38
CA CYS A 445 0.73 19.27 -19.48
C CYS A 445 1.83 18.81 -20.45
N VAL A 446 1.83 19.36 -21.66
CA VAL A 446 2.85 19.04 -22.69
C VAL A 446 4.25 19.49 -22.26
N GLN A 447 4.34 20.60 -21.51
CA GLN A 447 5.61 21.19 -21.06
C GLN A 447 6.39 20.28 -20.11
N ALA A 448 5.67 19.51 -19.28
CA ALA A 448 6.24 18.63 -18.26
C ALA A 448 6.03 17.13 -18.58
N GLU A 449 5.39 16.81 -19.70
CA GLU A 449 4.99 15.44 -20.08
C GLU A 449 4.15 14.73 -18.99
N MET A 450 3.35 15.51 -18.27
CA MET A 450 2.52 15.05 -17.15
C MET A 450 1.06 14.95 -17.55
N LYS A 451 0.34 14.03 -16.92
CA LYS A 451 -1.12 13.94 -16.97
C LYS A 451 -1.69 13.87 -15.57
N ILE A 452 -2.85 14.49 -15.38
CA ILE A 452 -3.64 14.36 -14.15
C ILE A 452 -5.00 13.79 -14.54
N ASP A 453 -5.34 12.63 -13.99
CA ASP A 453 -6.72 12.14 -13.98
C ASP A 453 -7.37 12.62 -12.68
N PHE A 454 -8.16 13.68 -12.79
CA PHE A 454 -8.85 14.31 -11.68
C PHE A 454 -9.99 13.46 -11.12
N GLN A 455 -10.48 12.47 -11.88
CA GLN A 455 -11.55 11.58 -11.40
C GLN A 455 -11.03 10.54 -10.43
N SER A 456 -9.78 10.12 -10.61
CA SER A 456 -9.10 9.15 -9.76
C SER A 456 -8.13 9.83 -8.77
N GLY A 457 -7.68 11.05 -9.06
CA GLY A 457 -6.58 11.69 -8.32
C GLY A 457 -5.21 11.14 -8.71
N GLU A 458 -5.09 10.50 -9.87
CA GLU A 458 -3.83 9.93 -10.38
C GLU A 458 -2.99 10.98 -11.10
N ILE A 459 -1.68 10.91 -10.87
CA ILE A 459 -0.67 11.76 -11.51
C ILE A 459 0.28 10.85 -12.29
N LEU A 460 0.33 11.06 -13.59
CA LEU A 460 1.09 10.23 -14.52
C LEU A 460 2.19 11.05 -15.18
N TRP A 461 3.34 10.44 -15.43
CA TRP A 461 4.40 10.98 -16.27
C TRP A 461 4.63 10.03 -17.45
N ARG A 462 4.51 10.54 -18.68
CA ARG A 462 4.57 9.71 -19.91
C ARG A 462 3.64 8.47 -19.91
N ASN A 463 2.48 8.58 -19.26
CA ASN A 463 1.48 7.51 -19.03
C ASN A 463 1.88 6.43 -18.01
N ASP A 464 3.01 6.58 -17.32
CA ASP A 464 3.37 5.76 -16.18
C ASP A 464 3.03 6.47 -14.88
N GLU A 465 2.61 5.69 -13.87
CA GLU A 465 2.40 6.20 -12.52
C GLU A 465 3.72 6.68 -11.91
N LEU A 466 3.66 7.80 -11.20
CA LEU A 466 4.77 8.27 -10.41
C LEU A 466 5.02 7.30 -9.25
N LYS A 467 6.28 6.88 -9.08
CA LYS A 467 6.68 6.01 -7.99
C LYS A 467 7.76 6.68 -7.13
N PRO A 468 7.80 6.44 -5.82
CA PRO A 468 8.93 6.84 -4.99
C PRO A 468 10.24 6.26 -5.53
N VAL A 469 11.34 7.01 -5.40
CA VAL A 469 12.68 6.51 -5.79
C VAL A 469 13.03 5.29 -4.91
N PRO A 470 13.40 4.13 -5.50
CA PRO A 470 13.74 2.93 -4.75
C PRO A 470 14.88 3.14 -3.76
N ASP A 471 14.83 2.49 -2.59
CA ASP A 471 15.89 2.58 -1.58
C ASP A 471 17.22 2.00 -2.07
N SER A 472 17.18 1.12 -3.07
CA SER A 472 18.38 0.60 -3.73
C SER A 472 19.19 1.69 -4.43
N MET A 473 18.55 2.78 -4.88
CA MET A 473 19.20 3.98 -5.41
C MET A 473 19.52 5.03 -4.32
N VAL A 474 18.63 5.21 -3.33
CA VAL A 474 18.77 6.25 -2.29
C VAL A 474 19.89 5.95 -1.27
N GLN A 475 20.30 4.69 -1.16
CA GLN A 475 21.36 4.30 -0.23
C GLN A 475 22.76 4.82 -0.59
N TYR A 476 23.00 5.19 -1.86
CA TYR A 476 24.30 5.64 -2.30
C TYR A 476 24.63 7.07 -1.84
N SER A 477 25.92 7.32 -1.56
CA SER A 477 26.37 8.59 -0.98
C SER A 477 26.28 9.78 -1.94
N ASP A 478 26.43 9.53 -3.24
CA ASP A 478 26.28 10.51 -4.31
C ASP A 478 24.84 11.00 -4.43
N TYR A 479 23.85 10.09 -4.36
CA TYR A 479 22.44 10.44 -4.29
C TYR A 479 22.18 11.36 -3.10
N ARG A 480 22.63 10.97 -1.90
CA ARG A 480 22.43 11.76 -0.67
C ARG A 480 23.14 13.11 -0.71
N HIS A 481 24.28 13.21 -1.38
CA HIS A 481 24.97 14.49 -1.56
C HIS A 481 24.18 15.44 -2.48
N GLN A 482 23.60 14.90 -3.55
CA GLN A 482 22.90 15.70 -4.56
C GLN A 482 21.46 16.07 -4.15
N PHE A 483 20.74 15.15 -3.51
CA PHE A 483 19.30 15.27 -3.22
C PHE A 483 18.98 15.34 -1.72
N GLY A 484 19.96 15.10 -0.84
CA GLY A 484 19.73 15.07 0.60
C GLY A 484 19.04 13.78 1.07
N GLN A 485 18.20 13.91 2.10
CA GLN A 485 17.43 12.79 2.69
C GLN A 485 15.93 12.85 2.34
N GLU A 486 15.54 13.77 1.47
CA GLU A 486 14.14 13.91 1.05
C GLU A 486 13.72 12.70 0.22
N ALA A 487 12.52 12.19 0.48
CA ALA A 487 11.93 11.19 -0.39
C ALA A 487 11.42 11.89 -1.66
N LEU A 488 11.95 11.48 -2.81
CA LEU A 488 11.58 12.04 -4.13
C LEU A 488 10.78 11.03 -4.95
N HIS A 489 10.04 11.54 -5.92
CA HIS A 489 9.35 10.75 -6.94
C HIS A 489 10.21 10.57 -8.19
N CYS A 490 9.98 9.47 -8.89
CA CYS A 490 10.54 9.20 -10.19
C CYS A 490 9.49 8.69 -11.18
N GLY A 491 9.72 9.01 -12.45
CA GLY A 491 9.04 8.42 -13.60
C GLY A 491 9.92 7.37 -14.27
N LEU A 492 9.32 6.31 -14.81
CA LEU A 492 10.05 5.26 -15.51
C LEU A 492 10.48 5.75 -16.90
N ILE A 493 11.79 5.73 -17.20
CA ILE A 493 12.28 5.98 -18.56
C ILE A 493 12.36 4.65 -19.32
N ALA A 494 13.04 3.67 -18.72
CA ALA A 494 13.21 2.36 -19.32
C ALA A 494 13.45 1.28 -18.26
N ARG A 495 12.93 0.08 -18.54
CA ARG A 495 13.17 -1.13 -17.76
C ARG A 495 13.75 -2.21 -18.68
N GLN A 496 14.86 -2.80 -18.25
CA GLN A 496 15.56 -3.86 -18.96
C GLN A 496 15.99 -4.92 -17.95
N SER A 497 16.37 -6.12 -18.41
CA SER A 497 16.66 -7.26 -17.53
C SER A 497 17.63 -6.94 -16.39
N HIS A 498 18.67 -6.16 -16.67
CA HIS A 498 19.72 -5.81 -15.70
C HIS A 498 19.82 -4.31 -15.42
N ARG A 499 18.85 -3.52 -15.89
CA ARG A 499 18.92 -2.06 -15.82
C ARG A 499 17.58 -1.42 -15.52
N LEU A 500 17.56 -0.59 -14.49
CA LEU A 500 16.45 0.31 -14.18
C LEU A 500 16.89 1.75 -14.45
N TRP A 501 16.17 2.45 -15.32
CA TRP A 501 16.42 3.85 -15.66
C TRP A 501 15.20 4.71 -15.36
N VAL A 502 15.35 5.67 -14.46
CA VAL A 502 14.28 6.52 -13.97
C VAL A 502 14.64 8.01 -14.05
N HIS A 503 13.64 8.86 -14.26
CA HIS A 503 13.76 10.32 -14.22
C HIS A 503 13.30 10.82 -12.86
N ILE A 504 14.07 11.68 -12.18
CA ILE A 504 13.63 12.28 -10.92
C ILE A 504 12.75 13.49 -11.22
N ILE A 505 11.48 13.41 -10.83
CA ILE A 505 10.47 14.44 -11.14
C ILE A 505 10.84 15.77 -10.50
N GLY A 506 10.69 16.86 -11.27
CA GLY A 506 11.02 18.21 -10.83
C GLY A 506 12.51 18.55 -10.90
N THR A 507 13.34 17.65 -11.44
CA THR A 507 14.78 17.87 -11.60
C THR A 507 15.25 17.48 -13.01
N PRO A 508 16.40 17.97 -13.49
CA PRO A 508 16.97 17.50 -14.75
C PRO A 508 17.73 16.18 -14.62
N PHE A 509 17.70 15.53 -13.45
CA PHE A 509 18.49 14.35 -13.17
C PHE A 509 17.77 13.05 -13.53
N GLU A 510 18.56 12.09 -13.99
CA GLU A 510 18.14 10.72 -14.25
C GLU A 510 19.05 9.78 -13.48
N LEU A 511 18.46 8.68 -12.99
CA LEU A 511 19.19 7.64 -12.25
C LEU A 511 19.16 6.35 -13.04
N MET A 512 20.29 5.66 -13.03
CA MET A 512 20.46 4.37 -13.66
C MET A 512 21.10 3.41 -12.66
N GLU A 513 20.38 2.33 -12.38
CA GLU A 513 20.87 1.24 -11.54
C GLU A 513 21.05 -0.01 -12.39
N TRP A 514 22.13 -0.74 -12.11
CA TRP A 514 22.47 -2.00 -12.74
C TRP A 514 22.51 -3.11 -11.70
N ASP A 515 22.12 -4.31 -12.08
CA ASP A 515 22.33 -5.48 -11.24
C ASP A 515 23.83 -5.81 -11.18
N GLU A 516 24.27 -6.41 -10.07
CA GLU A 516 25.66 -6.87 -9.95
C GLU A 516 25.91 -8.03 -10.93
N PRO A 517 26.95 -7.95 -11.78
CA PRO A 517 27.24 -9.00 -12.75
C PRO A 517 27.66 -10.29 -12.05
N THR A 518 27.26 -11.44 -12.60
CA THR A 518 27.61 -12.76 -12.04
C THR A 518 28.90 -13.28 -12.64
N ASP A 519 29.61 -14.18 -11.97
CA ASP A 519 30.88 -14.75 -12.49
C ASP A 519 30.73 -15.40 -13.89
N ASP A 520 29.54 -15.91 -14.21
CA ASP A 520 29.24 -16.56 -15.49
C ASP A 520 28.66 -15.59 -16.55
N ASP A 521 28.09 -14.45 -16.13
CA ASP A 521 27.54 -13.42 -17.00
C ASP A 521 27.98 -12.01 -16.57
N GLN A 522 29.03 -11.52 -17.24
CA GLN A 522 29.56 -10.16 -17.11
C GLN A 522 29.04 -9.23 -18.22
N GLY A 523 28.00 -9.66 -18.96
CA GLY A 523 27.37 -8.87 -20.02
C GLY A 523 27.88 -9.15 -21.44
N VAL A 524 27.53 -8.26 -22.37
CA VAL A 524 27.71 -8.44 -23.82
C VAL A 524 29.20 -8.52 -24.21
N GLY A 525 29.56 -9.56 -24.98
CA GLY A 525 30.93 -9.77 -25.48
C GLY A 525 31.84 -10.52 -24.51
N THR A 526 31.35 -10.85 -23.31
CA THR A 526 32.06 -11.68 -22.35
C THR A 526 32.23 -13.11 -22.89
N PRO A 527 33.44 -13.68 -22.85
CA PRO A 527 33.66 -15.07 -23.19
C PRO A 527 32.82 -16.03 -22.33
N GLN A 528 32.05 -16.92 -22.95
CA GLN A 528 31.24 -17.92 -22.27
C GLN A 528 31.97 -19.25 -22.16
N LYS A 529 31.84 -20.00 -21.07
CA LYS A 529 32.47 -21.34 -20.93
C LYS A 529 31.91 -22.29 -22.01
N TYR A 530 32.80 -22.91 -22.80
CA TYR A 530 32.40 -23.90 -23.79
C TYR A 530 32.20 -25.27 -23.11
N ILE A 531 30.94 -25.68 -22.99
CA ILE A 531 30.57 -27.03 -22.58
C ILE A 531 30.30 -27.82 -23.86
N ARG A 532 31.17 -28.79 -24.17
CA ARG A 532 30.94 -29.71 -25.30
C ARG A 532 29.63 -30.44 -25.05
N GLN A 533 28.57 -30.06 -25.77
CA GLN A 533 27.29 -30.75 -25.72
C GLN A 533 27.56 -32.24 -25.98
N GLN A 534 27.43 -33.08 -24.96
CA GLN A 534 27.08 -34.46 -25.23
C GLN A 534 25.77 -34.39 -26.00
N LEU A 535 25.71 -35.07 -27.15
CA LEU A 535 24.47 -35.35 -27.87
C LEU A 535 23.56 -36.21 -26.99
N SER A 536 23.12 -35.70 -25.85
CA SER A 536 21.85 -36.06 -25.28
C SER A 536 20.83 -35.50 -26.24
N THR A 537 20.05 -36.39 -26.85
CA THR A 537 18.73 -36.11 -27.39
C THR A 537 17.87 -35.53 -26.26
N VAL A 538 18.11 -34.27 -25.91
CA VAL A 538 17.22 -33.53 -25.03
C VAL A 538 16.06 -33.15 -25.94
N ALA A 539 14.87 -33.65 -25.59
CA ALA A 539 13.63 -33.19 -26.19
C ALA A 539 13.67 -31.66 -26.29
N ALA A 540 13.21 -31.11 -27.41
CA ALA A 540 13.12 -29.67 -27.62
C ALA A 540 12.62 -29.00 -26.33
N PRO A 541 13.34 -27.99 -25.78
CA PRO A 541 12.91 -27.34 -24.55
C PRO A 541 11.47 -26.90 -24.77
N ASP A 542 10.59 -27.26 -23.83
CA ASP A 542 9.16 -26.96 -23.87
C ASP A 542 9.00 -25.48 -24.24
N VAL A 543 8.64 -25.22 -25.51
CA VAL A 543 8.77 -23.88 -26.08
C VAL A 543 7.64 -23.06 -25.49
N LYS A 544 7.93 -22.38 -24.39
CA LYS A 544 6.94 -21.56 -23.69
C LYS A 544 6.40 -20.52 -24.67
N MET A 545 5.08 -20.59 -24.91
CA MET A 545 4.31 -19.61 -25.67
C MET A 545 4.48 -18.19 -25.09
N TYR A 546 4.70 -18.11 -23.78
CA TYR A 546 4.96 -16.89 -23.05
C TYR A 546 6.47 -16.67 -22.83
N TRP A 547 6.94 -15.44 -23.10
CA TRP A 547 8.28 -14.98 -22.73
C TRP A 547 8.29 -13.46 -22.50
N GLU A 548 9.19 -12.99 -21.65
CA GLU A 548 9.40 -11.56 -21.40
C GLU A 548 10.59 -11.06 -22.21
N CYS A 549 10.42 -9.91 -22.86
CA CYS A 549 11.48 -9.33 -23.67
C CYS A 549 12.63 -8.81 -22.78
N PRO A 550 13.88 -9.24 -22.95
CA PRO A 550 14.96 -8.78 -22.07
C PRO A 550 15.28 -7.28 -22.24
N ALA A 551 14.91 -6.69 -23.39
CA ALA A 551 15.22 -5.32 -23.76
C ALA A 551 14.18 -4.29 -23.31
N CYS A 552 12.90 -4.63 -23.33
CA CYS A 552 11.80 -3.73 -22.94
C CYS A 552 10.89 -4.32 -21.86
N THR A 553 11.16 -5.55 -21.42
CA THR A 553 10.44 -6.26 -20.35
C THR A 553 8.97 -6.59 -20.61
N CYS A 554 8.44 -6.23 -21.78
CA CYS A 554 7.06 -6.55 -22.14
C CYS A 554 6.86 -8.07 -22.29
N ALA A 555 5.75 -8.55 -21.75
CA ALA A 555 5.23 -9.90 -21.97
C ALA A 555 4.88 -10.13 -23.45
N ASN A 556 5.27 -11.29 -24.00
CA ASN A 556 4.97 -11.68 -25.38
C ASN A 556 4.39 -13.10 -25.42
N PHE A 557 3.36 -13.29 -26.25
CA PHE A 557 2.62 -14.55 -26.39
C PHE A 557 2.95 -15.30 -27.70
N ASN A 558 4.14 -15.06 -28.27
CA ASN A 558 4.61 -15.68 -29.52
C ASN A 558 5.87 -16.52 -29.31
N GLY A 559 6.16 -16.93 -28.07
CA GLY A 559 7.41 -17.58 -27.71
C GLY A 559 7.61 -18.96 -28.32
N ASP A 560 6.54 -19.60 -28.77
CA ASP A 560 6.50 -20.85 -29.53
C ASP A 560 7.06 -20.71 -30.95
N GLN A 561 7.21 -19.48 -31.45
CA GLN A 561 7.72 -19.21 -32.79
C GLN A 561 9.27 -19.22 -32.84
N PRO A 562 9.90 -19.85 -33.86
CA PRO A 562 11.36 -19.96 -33.99
C PRO A 562 12.10 -18.61 -34.07
N HIS A 563 11.41 -17.58 -34.55
CA HIS A 563 11.93 -16.21 -34.69
C HIS A 563 11.05 -15.22 -33.93
N ALA A 564 10.55 -15.63 -32.77
CA ALA A 564 9.76 -14.77 -31.89
C ALA A 564 10.48 -13.45 -31.67
N ARG A 565 9.79 -12.34 -31.95
CA ARG A 565 10.24 -10.98 -31.68
C ARG A 565 9.27 -10.32 -30.73
N CYS A 566 9.79 -9.43 -29.89
CA CYS A 566 8.96 -8.65 -29.00
C CYS A 566 7.95 -7.84 -29.83
N GLN A 567 6.66 -7.94 -29.50
CA GLN A 567 5.61 -7.21 -30.20
C GLN A 567 5.72 -5.69 -30.01
N VAL A 568 6.39 -5.26 -28.94
CA VAL A 568 6.59 -3.85 -28.59
C VAL A 568 7.88 -3.30 -29.20
N CYS A 569 9.05 -3.84 -28.84
CA CYS A 569 10.34 -3.28 -29.26
C CYS A 569 11.03 -4.04 -30.39
N GLN A 570 10.43 -5.11 -30.92
CA GLN A 570 10.96 -5.95 -32.00
C GLN A 570 12.28 -6.68 -31.70
N SER A 571 12.76 -6.63 -30.45
CA SER A 571 13.94 -7.39 -30.03
C SER A 571 13.71 -8.89 -30.22
N PRO A 572 14.71 -9.64 -30.73
CA PRO A 572 14.59 -11.08 -30.90
C PRO A 572 14.50 -11.78 -29.53
N LYS A 573 13.77 -12.89 -29.48
CA LYS A 573 13.79 -13.81 -28.34
C LYS A 573 15.15 -14.48 -28.30
N GLU A 574 15.94 -14.14 -27.30
CA GLU A 574 17.17 -14.86 -27.00
C GLU A 574 16.83 -16.25 -26.42
N PRO A 575 17.59 -17.30 -26.75
CA PRO A 575 17.41 -18.60 -26.11
C PRO A 575 17.63 -18.44 -24.60
N PRO A 576 16.82 -19.08 -23.75
CA PRO A 576 16.98 -18.97 -22.30
C PRO A 576 18.41 -19.36 -21.91
N PRO A 577 19.04 -18.68 -20.94
CA PRO A 577 20.32 -19.11 -20.40
C PRO A 577 20.17 -20.56 -19.93
N PRO A 578 21.19 -21.43 -20.16
CA PRO A 578 21.13 -22.79 -19.69
C PRO A 578 20.89 -22.77 -18.18
N PRO A 579 20.04 -23.68 -17.64
CA PRO A 579 19.76 -23.70 -16.22
C PRO A 579 21.07 -23.80 -15.44
N PRO A 580 21.20 -23.11 -14.29
CA PRO A 580 22.37 -23.25 -13.44
C PRO A 580 22.58 -24.74 -13.17
N PRO A 581 23.81 -25.27 -13.29
CA PRO A 581 24.06 -26.66 -13.04
C PRO A 581 23.55 -26.97 -11.63
N GLN A 582 22.53 -27.83 -11.54
CA GLN A 582 22.15 -28.42 -10.27
C GLN A 582 23.44 -28.98 -9.66
N GLN A 583 23.81 -28.49 -8.47
CA GLN A 583 24.95 -28.96 -7.72
C GLN A 583 24.76 -30.44 -7.41
N ALA A 584 25.10 -31.30 -8.36
CA ALA A 584 25.56 -32.64 -8.08
C ALA A 584 26.91 -32.44 -7.40
N ALA A 585 26.96 -32.77 -6.11
CA ALA A 585 28.21 -32.91 -5.38
C ALA A 585 29.08 -33.95 -6.10
N SER A 586 29.96 -33.46 -6.97
CA SER A 586 31.12 -34.20 -7.44
C SER A 586 32.33 -33.29 -7.29
N ASP A 587 33.13 -33.60 -6.28
CA ASP A 587 34.49 -33.10 -6.10
C ASP A 587 35.32 -33.35 -7.37
N ALA A 588 35.37 -32.34 -8.23
CA ALA A 588 36.38 -32.01 -9.24
C ALA A 588 35.70 -31.12 -10.28
N SER A 589 35.99 -29.81 -10.24
CA SER A 589 35.66 -28.90 -11.33
C SER A 589 36.20 -29.49 -12.64
N PRO A 590 35.35 -29.85 -13.63
CA PRO A 590 35.85 -30.28 -14.91
C PRO A 590 36.55 -29.08 -15.54
N ALA A 591 37.88 -29.11 -15.63
CA ALA A 591 38.67 -28.06 -16.27
C ALA A 591 38.00 -27.65 -17.59
N ALA A 592 37.67 -26.36 -17.74
CA ALA A 592 36.97 -25.84 -18.90
C ALA A 592 37.66 -26.30 -20.19
N LYS A 593 36.92 -26.94 -21.10
CA LYS A 593 37.47 -27.45 -22.37
C LYS A 593 37.54 -26.36 -23.46
N GLY A 594 37.26 -25.09 -23.13
CA GLY A 594 37.30 -23.95 -24.04
C GLY A 594 36.35 -22.82 -23.66
N PHE A 595 36.25 -21.81 -24.54
CA PHE A 595 35.38 -20.63 -24.39
C PHE A 595 34.72 -20.23 -25.72
N VAL A 596 33.57 -19.55 -25.67
CA VAL A 596 32.91 -18.95 -26.85
C VAL A 596 33.02 -17.44 -26.74
N VAL A 597 33.62 -16.77 -27.72
CA VAL A 597 33.80 -15.32 -27.74
C VAL A 597 33.37 -14.77 -29.08
N HIS A 598 32.39 -13.85 -29.10
CA HIS A 598 31.81 -13.31 -30.34
C HIS A 598 31.45 -14.41 -31.36
N ASP A 599 30.72 -15.43 -30.92
CA ASP A 599 30.30 -16.60 -31.72
C ASP A 599 31.44 -17.51 -32.23
N VAL A 600 32.68 -17.30 -31.79
CA VAL A 600 33.83 -18.17 -32.11
C VAL A 600 34.15 -19.07 -30.93
N VAL A 601 34.16 -20.39 -31.16
CA VAL A 601 34.56 -21.39 -30.17
C VAL A 601 36.08 -21.48 -30.11
N TYR A 602 36.65 -21.38 -28.92
CA TYR A 602 38.08 -21.55 -28.60
C TYR A 602 38.26 -22.76 -27.70
N ASN A 603 38.54 -23.94 -28.27
CA ASN A 603 38.62 -25.20 -27.53
C ASN A 603 39.95 -25.97 -27.73
N ARG A 604 40.90 -25.38 -28.46
CA ARG A 604 42.19 -26.00 -28.78
C ARG A 604 43.29 -25.42 -27.89
N VAL A 605 43.64 -26.12 -26.82
CA VAL A 605 44.63 -25.68 -25.82
C VAL A 605 46.01 -25.48 -26.45
N VAL A 606 46.63 -24.34 -26.16
CA VAL A 606 48.04 -24.09 -26.43
C VAL A 606 48.82 -24.21 -25.13
N ASP A 607 49.46 -25.37 -24.95
CA ASP A 607 50.43 -25.55 -23.88
C ASP A 607 51.77 -24.88 -24.27
N PRO A 608 52.21 -23.84 -23.55
CA PRO A 608 53.48 -23.19 -23.85
C PRO A 608 54.67 -24.12 -23.61
N TYR A 609 54.57 -25.10 -22.72
CA TYR A 609 55.69 -25.97 -22.30
C TYR A 609 55.77 -27.30 -23.05
N ALA A 610 54.79 -27.60 -23.91
CA ALA A 610 54.79 -28.81 -24.72
C ALA A 610 56.06 -28.95 -25.58
N LYS A 611 56.60 -30.17 -25.60
CA LYS A 611 57.80 -30.55 -26.39
C LYS A 611 57.45 -31.03 -27.79
N GLU A 612 56.19 -31.32 -28.05
CA GLU A 612 55.67 -31.77 -29.34
C GLU A 612 55.38 -30.58 -30.25
N ASP A 613 55.65 -30.76 -31.54
CA ASP A 613 55.30 -29.77 -32.56
C ASP A 613 53.77 -29.63 -32.66
N HIS A 614 53.31 -28.43 -33.01
CA HIS A 614 51.87 -28.19 -33.19
C HIS A 614 51.36 -29.00 -34.40
N PRO A 615 50.25 -29.75 -34.27
CA PRO A 615 49.82 -30.70 -35.30
C PRO A 615 49.39 -30.04 -36.63
N GLU A 616 48.94 -28.78 -36.59
CA GLU A 616 48.44 -28.07 -37.78
C GLU A 616 49.53 -27.19 -38.40
N ALA A 617 49.98 -27.55 -39.61
CA ALA A 617 51.08 -26.87 -40.29
C ALA A 617 50.82 -25.37 -40.55
N SER A 618 49.56 -24.96 -40.75
CA SER A 618 49.18 -23.56 -40.99
C SER A 618 49.33 -22.65 -39.76
N GLU A 619 49.44 -23.22 -38.56
CA GLU A 619 49.44 -22.49 -37.29
C GLU A 619 50.79 -22.53 -36.56
N VAL A 620 51.76 -23.32 -37.05
CA VAL A 620 53.09 -23.50 -36.42
C VAL A 620 53.80 -22.17 -36.19
N TRP A 621 53.74 -21.24 -37.16
CA TRP A 621 54.38 -19.93 -37.06
C TRP A 621 53.88 -19.12 -35.85
N ALA A 622 52.57 -19.16 -35.62
CA ALA A 622 51.87 -18.44 -34.56
C ALA A 622 52.11 -19.10 -33.20
N VAL A 623 51.93 -20.42 -33.14
CA VAL A 623 52.10 -21.19 -31.91
C VAL A 623 53.56 -21.13 -31.43
N ASP A 624 54.55 -21.29 -32.30
CA ASP A 624 55.96 -21.22 -31.91
C ASP A 624 56.34 -19.83 -31.36
N LEU A 625 55.83 -18.75 -31.97
CA LEU A 625 56.04 -17.40 -31.47
C LEU A 625 55.41 -17.20 -30.07
N VAL A 626 54.14 -17.61 -29.90
CA VAL A 626 53.43 -17.50 -28.63
C VAL A 626 54.11 -18.35 -27.55
N ARG A 627 54.55 -19.58 -27.87
CA ARG A 627 55.29 -20.45 -26.95
C ARG A 627 56.59 -19.79 -26.50
N LYS A 628 57.38 -19.25 -27.43
CA LYS A 628 58.64 -18.54 -27.10
C LYS A 628 58.40 -17.33 -26.21
N LEU A 629 57.38 -16.54 -26.51
CA LEU A 629 57.01 -15.35 -25.74
C LEU A 629 56.54 -15.71 -24.32
N LEU A 630 55.63 -16.69 -24.20
CA LEU A 630 55.12 -17.15 -22.91
C LEU A 630 56.21 -17.81 -22.06
N LYS A 631 57.11 -18.62 -22.65
CA LYS A 631 58.27 -19.20 -21.93
C LYS A 631 59.24 -18.13 -21.42
N ALA A 632 59.45 -17.06 -22.18
CA ALA A 632 60.32 -15.97 -21.77
C ALA A 632 59.74 -15.16 -20.60
N LEU A 633 58.42 -14.95 -20.58
CA LEU A 633 57.72 -14.22 -19.52
C LEU A 633 57.44 -15.09 -18.28
N PHE A 634 57.14 -16.37 -18.49
CA PHE A 634 56.77 -17.36 -17.48
C PHE A 634 57.60 -18.65 -17.65
N PRO A 635 58.84 -18.68 -17.11
CA PRO A 635 59.69 -19.88 -17.20
C PRO A 635 59.12 -21.04 -16.37
N GLU A 636 59.22 -22.26 -16.90
CA GLU A 636 58.66 -23.50 -16.30
C GLU A 636 59.17 -23.74 -14.86
N ASP A 637 60.45 -23.45 -14.62
CA ASP A 637 61.13 -23.73 -13.33
C ASP A 637 61.14 -22.53 -12.36
N HIS A 638 60.42 -21.43 -12.63
CA HIS A 638 60.46 -20.25 -11.77
C HIS A 638 59.47 -20.35 -10.58
N PRO A 639 59.92 -20.21 -9.32
CA PRO A 639 59.09 -20.50 -8.13
C PRO A 639 57.86 -19.58 -7.97
N THR A 640 57.91 -18.36 -8.51
CA THR A 640 56.86 -17.33 -8.33
C THR A 640 56.25 -16.79 -9.62
N LYS A 641 56.73 -17.20 -10.81
CA LYS A 641 56.27 -16.68 -12.11
C LYS A 641 55.61 -17.78 -12.93
N LYS A 642 54.54 -18.34 -12.37
CA LYS A 642 53.74 -19.35 -13.07
C LYS A 642 52.81 -18.67 -14.06
N LEU A 643 52.54 -19.35 -15.16
CA LEU A 643 51.54 -18.91 -16.13
C LEU A 643 50.17 -18.80 -15.44
N PRO A 644 49.48 -17.65 -15.52
CA PRO A 644 48.25 -17.42 -14.75
C PRO A 644 47.02 -18.11 -15.35
N CYS A 645 47.05 -18.47 -16.63
CA CYS A 645 45.93 -19.12 -17.32
C CYS A 645 46.41 -19.88 -18.57
N MET A 646 45.63 -20.87 -19.00
CA MET A 646 45.85 -21.55 -20.29
C MET A 646 45.19 -20.75 -21.42
N PHE A 647 45.84 -20.73 -22.58
CA PHE A 647 45.33 -20.09 -23.79
C PHE A 647 44.74 -21.12 -24.76
N PHE A 648 43.70 -20.72 -25.49
CA PHE A 648 42.98 -21.56 -26.43
C PHE A 648 42.97 -20.91 -27.81
N LEU A 649 43.17 -21.71 -28.85
CA LEU A 649 42.95 -21.39 -30.26
C LEU A 649 41.50 -21.65 -30.66
N PRO A 650 41.02 -20.98 -31.75
CA PRO A 650 39.72 -21.26 -32.33
C PRO A 650 39.58 -22.72 -32.76
N GLU A 651 38.38 -23.27 -32.63
CA GLU A 651 38.01 -24.62 -33.10
C GLU A 651 38.27 -24.78 -34.60
N THR A 652 37.98 -23.72 -35.37
CA THR A 652 38.32 -23.63 -36.79
C THR A 652 39.82 -23.43 -36.98
N VAL A 653 40.48 -24.35 -37.69
CA VAL A 653 41.90 -24.26 -38.02
C VAL A 653 42.16 -23.04 -38.92
N LEU A 654 43.23 -22.30 -38.65
CA LEU A 654 43.61 -21.14 -39.45
C LEU A 654 43.98 -21.56 -40.88
N SER A 655 43.60 -20.71 -41.84
CA SER A 655 44.03 -20.83 -43.23
C SER A 655 45.53 -20.64 -43.38
N SER A 656 46.14 -21.23 -44.41
CA SER A 656 47.58 -21.13 -44.67
C SER A 656 48.08 -19.71 -45.00
N ASP A 657 47.16 -18.80 -45.36
CA ASP A 657 47.43 -17.38 -45.62
C ASP A 657 47.10 -16.47 -44.43
N ALA A 658 46.70 -17.03 -43.28
CA ALA A 658 46.36 -16.24 -42.10
C ALA A 658 47.59 -15.49 -41.57
N THR A 659 47.47 -14.17 -41.46
CA THR A 659 48.51 -13.28 -40.92
C THR A 659 48.29 -12.87 -39.47
N THR A 660 47.15 -13.26 -38.88
CA THR A 660 46.75 -12.86 -37.54
C THR A 660 46.11 -14.03 -36.82
N VAL A 661 46.51 -14.25 -35.57
CA VAL A 661 45.88 -15.24 -34.68
C VAL A 661 45.42 -14.57 -33.39
N LYS A 662 44.23 -14.98 -32.91
CA LYS A 662 43.68 -14.57 -31.62
C LYS A 662 43.65 -15.79 -30.70
N LEU A 663 44.16 -15.64 -29.49
CA LEU A 663 44.08 -16.63 -28.42
C LEU A 663 43.38 -16.03 -27.20
N VAL A 664 42.56 -16.84 -26.54
CA VAL A 664 41.81 -16.44 -25.35
C VAL A 664 42.21 -17.33 -24.17
N GLY A 665 42.44 -16.72 -23.00
CA GLY A 665 42.70 -17.41 -21.75
C GLY A 665 41.84 -16.85 -20.61
N TRP A 666 41.61 -17.67 -19.58
CA TRP A 666 40.77 -17.32 -18.42
C TRP A 666 41.58 -17.43 -17.13
N HIS A 667 41.79 -16.28 -16.48
CA HIS A 667 42.47 -16.20 -15.20
C HIS A 667 41.42 -16.16 -14.09
N GLU A 668 41.16 -17.33 -13.50
CA GLU A 668 40.23 -17.48 -12.39
C GLU A 668 40.74 -16.80 -11.13
N ASN A 669 39.85 -16.10 -10.43
CA ASN A 669 40.06 -15.67 -9.06
C ASN A 669 39.96 -16.86 -8.09
N ASN A 670 40.97 -17.74 -8.12
CA ASN A 670 41.01 -18.94 -7.29
C ASN A 670 42.41 -19.14 -6.68
N PRO A 671 42.57 -19.08 -5.34
CA PRO A 671 41.51 -18.88 -4.34
C PRO A 671 40.87 -17.49 -4.41
N PRO A 672 39.59 -17.35 -4.05
CA PRO A 672 38.85 -16.11 -4.19
C PRO A 672 39.44 -14.99 -3.33
N ASN A 673 39.79 -13.88 -3.97
CA ASN A 673 40.23 -12.64 -3.37
C ASN A 673 39.23 -11.52 -3.68
N ALA A 674 38.81 -10.77 -2.67
CA ALA A 674 37.85 -9.68 -2.81
C ALA A 674 38.38 -8.49 -3.65
N GLU A 675 39.70 -8.36 -3.80
CA GLU A 675 40.35 -7.29 -4.60
C GLU A 675 40.57 -7.68 -6.07
N PHE A 676 40.26 -8.92 -6.46
CA PHE A 676 40.57 -9.45 -7.78
C PHE A 676 39.34 -10.15 -8.37
N GLN A 677 38.90 -9.75 -9.57
CA GLN A 677 37.86 -10.49 -10.29
C GLN A 677 38.50 -11.45 -11.30
N SER A 678 37.81 -12.52 -11.65
CA SER A 678 38.26 -13.41 -12.73
C SER A 678 38.35 -12.59 -14.04
N THR A 679 39.45 -12.72 -14.77
CA THR A 679 39.69 -11.92 -15.99
C THR A 679 40.00 -12.78 -17.20
N PHE A 680 39.46 -12.40 -18.35
CA PHE A 680 39.89 -12.94 -19.63
C PHE A 680 41.16 -12.24 -20.12
N LYS A 681 42.09 -13.01 -20.69
CA LYS A 681 43.31 -12.53 -21.34
C LYS A 681 43.22 -12.83 -22.82
N GLU A 682 43.57 -11.85 -23.63
CA GLU A 682 43.63 -11.99 -25.08
C GLU A 682 45.07 -11.78 -25.56
N ILE A 683 45.52 -12.66 -26.45
CA ILE A 683 46.76 -12.48 -27.19
C ILE A 683 46.38 -12.42 -28.67
N VAL A 684 46.72 -11.31 -29.33
CA VAL A 684 46.62 -11.15 -30.78
C VAL A 684 48.04 -11.06 -31.32
N VAL A 685 48.39 -11.96 -32.23
CA VAL A 685 49.70 -12.02 -32.90
C VAL A 685 49.52 -11.75 -34.38
#